data_AF-A0A7C2VG23-F1
#
_entry.id   AF-A0A7C2VG23-F1
#
_cell.length_a   1.000
_cell.length_b   1.000
_cell.length_c   1.000
_cell.angle_alpha   90.00
_cell.angle_beta   90.00
_cell.angle_gamma   90.00
#
_symmetry.space_group_name_H-M   'P 1'
#
loop_
_entity.id
_entity.type
_entity.pdbx_description
1 polymer ?
#
loop_
_entity_poly.entity_id
_entity_poly.type
_entity_poly.pdbx_seq_one_letter_code
_entity_poly.pdbx_strand_id
1 'polypeptide(L)'
;MSTLRFPGLSTGIDTSALISQLMAAQRRTLNMYEDRKSVWDEKKDALSTLETKLDALRSSARALSDADELRAFSTASSDTDILTAEASYNAFESNHTVVINQLANAERWVHTAGKEYAEDYVGAGTFIYSYNQQETSITTTATTTLEDMVGLINNDANNPGVTASLLYYNDAYHLVLNGNDAGTDYKISVNASSTEIWQADTAFTVSSDNATLSSKIEDLDQFGSNPLEGGEVIEITGTDHNGNTITQVNLSITSNTKLSHLISEINDSFDGRAKATLENGKIVLTDNTAGASSLSISLTYNANGSAATLTLPTMAVSAEGGATTADLANFAASDFIKTQSAQDSKLKVDGYPSTSAVAEVQTLTPTSVATAGTFTLTYDGQTTAAINYDASTAQIQTALEALSNVNTGDITVGGTELSVAGAATFTFLDTAGDVGIISINSTNLTPSAGSNYVMAEQTKGSDGWINRSSNTVDNVIQGVTLHLHDTTSANGEQITLTRDIDSVKEKLTSMVDAYNAAILYIKEKTGYNDTLKTAGVLMGDYVVSTIRSHLRTPLISQTSGFMEDIDTHLMPGQIGLEIDRDGVLSLDTNAFDEAISEDYMGVLAIIGADKTGSSNSNTIEFYGASSKYTTAGTYDVQVTVSGGVITGAQIKLSTESTYRNATYSGNIVTGDSSFDDNSDPVYAENALQLSVDLSQDGTFTATVRVKQGFTGAVEDALDNMLKVTTGSIQIDQEHVGDQLELLQDKIEAEEYRLTKREDRLIARFARLERTLALLQSQMAALGFGMA
;
A
#
# COMPACT_ATOMS: atom_id res chain seq x y z
N MET A 1 56.67 -47.77 6.34
CA MET A 1 58.09 -47.76 5.97
C MET A 1 58.21 -47.64 4.46
N SER A 2 58.64 -46.49 3.94
CA SER A 2 58.87 -46.30 2.51
C SER A 2 60.16 -47.04 2.11
N THR A 3 60.07 -47.88 1.09
CA THR A 3 61.26 -48.45 0.44
C THR A 3 61.58 -47.55 -0.75
N LEU A 4 62.64 -46.75 -0.64
CA LEU A 4 63.22 -46.02 -1.76
C LEU A 4 63.75 -47.05 -2.77
N ARG A 5 63.11 -47.16 -3.94
CA ARG A 5 63.57 -48.00 -5.06
C ARG A 5 64.07 -47.09 -6.17
N PHE A 6 65.35 -47.19 -6.51
CA PHE A 6 65.94 -46.51 -7.66
C PHE A 6 65.81 -47.42 -8.90
N PRO A 7 64.97 -47.09 -9.90
CA PRO A 7 64.83 -47.86 -11.13
C PRO A 7 66.12 -47.78 -11.96
N GLY A 8 66.46 -48.84 -12.72
CA GLY A 8 67.46 -48.76 -13.78
C GLY A 8 68.96 -48.95 -13.41
N LEU A 9 69.33 -49.08 -12.14
CA LEU A 9 70.76 -49.16 -11.75
C LEU A 9 71.50 -50.47 -12.13
N SER A 10 70.80 -51.56 -12.48
CA SER A 10 71.43 -52.87 -12.78
C SER A 10 71.43 -53.23 -14.28
N THR A 11 70.50 -52.72 -15.09
CA THR A 11 70.24 -53.24 -16.46
C THR A 11 70.35 -52.19 -17.58
N GLY A 12 70.38 -50.89 -17.25
CA GLY A 12 70.42 -49.81 -18.24
C GLY A 12 69.11 -49.56 -19.00
N ILE A 13 68.00 -50.21 -18.62
CA ILE A 13 66.68 -50.03 -19.24
C ILE A 13 65.85 -49.07 -18.38
N ASP A 14 65.37 -47.98 -18.99
CA ASP A 14 64.43 -47.04 -18.35
C ASP A 14 63.02 -47.63 -18.33
N THR A 15 62.76 -48.45 -17.33
CA THR A 15 61.47 -49.10 -17.10
C THR A 15 60.36 -48.10 -16.77
N SER A 16 60.70 -46.92 -16.23
CA SER A 16 59.74 -45.85 -15.95
C SER A 16 59.19 -45.26 -17.26
N ALA A 17 60.07 -44.90 -18.19
CA ALA A 17 59.66 -44.37 -19.49
C ALA A 17 58.80 -45.35 -20.29
N LEU A 18 59.11 -46.65 -20.22
CA LEU A 18 58.37 -47.71 -20.90
C LEU A 18 56.97 -47.94 -20.30
N ILE A 19 56.85 -47.89 -18.98
CA ILE A 19 55.55 -47.94 -18.28
C ILE A 19 54.72 -46.72 -18.67
N SER A 20 55.29 -45.51 -18.67
CA SER A 20 54.59 -44.28 -19.07
C SER A 20 54.08 -44.34 -20.52
N GLN A 21 54.90 -44.83 -21.48
CA GLN A 21 54.47 -45.00 -22.87
C GLN A 21 53.33 -46.02 -23.02
N LEU A 22 53.37 -47.13 -22.28
CA LEU A 22 52.29 -48.13 -22.27
C LEU A 22 51.00 -47.57 -21.64
N MET A 23 51.13 -46.78 -20.58
CA MET A 23 50.00 -46.11 -19.93
C MET A 23 49.39 -45.02 -20.83
N ALA A 24 50.20 -44.29 -21.60
CA ALA A 24 49.73 -43.26 -22.53
C ALA A 24 48.78 -43.83 -23.61
N ALA A 25 49.07 -45.02 -24.15
CA ALA A 25 48.17 -45.68 -25.09
C ALA A 25 46.84 -46.13 -24.43
N GLN A 26 46.89 -46.51 -23.16
CA GLN A 26 45.71 -46.94 -22.39
C GLN A 26 44.84 -45.76 -21.93
N ARG A 27 45.41 -44.57 -21.75
CA ARG A 27 44.69 -43.34 -21.38
C ARG A 27 43.78 -42.79 -22.49
N ARG A 28 43.91 -43.24 -23.74
CA ARG A 28 43.04 -42.77 -24.85
C ARG A 28 41.54 -42.88 -24.56
N THR A 29 41.12 -43.94 -23.88
CA THR A 29 39.72 -44.14 -23.50
C THR A 29 39.28 -43.15 -22.42
N LEU A 30 40.15 -42.88 -21.44
CA LEU A 30 39.91 -41.88 -20.41
C LEU A 30 39.76 -40.49 -21.03
N ASN A 31 40.73 -40.08 -21.86
CA ASN A 31 40.68 -38.79 -22.56
C ASN A 31 39.38 -38.65 -23.39
N MET A 32 38.92 -39.71 -24.06
CA MET A 32 37.65 -39.67 -24.79
C MET A 32 36.44 -39.43 -23.88
N TYR A 33 36.43 -39.97 -22.65
CA TYR A 33 35.36 -39.69 -21.68
C TYR A 33 35.48 -38.30 -21.09
N GLU A 34 36.69 -37.82 -20.80
CA GLU A 34 36.95 -36.45 -20.36
C GLU A 34 36.52 -35.42 -21.41
N ASP A 35 36.88 -35.62 -22.69
CA ASP A 35 36.48 -34.76 -23.81
C ASP A 35 34.95 -34.73 -23.96
N ARG A 36 34.30 -35.89 -23.84
CA ARG A 36 32.83 -35.97 -23.86
C ARG A 36 32.21 -35.24 -22.68
N LYS A 37 32.76 -35.41 -21.48
CA LYS A 37 32.28 -34.73 -20.26
C LYS A 37 32.37 -33.21 -20.45
N SER A 38 33.47 -32.70 -21.00
CA SER A 38 33.64 -31.27 -21.30
C SER A 38 32.52 -30.73 -22.19
N VAL A 39 32.10 -31.46 -23.22
CA VAL A 39 30.99 -31.04 -24.10
C VAL A 39 29.65 -30.99 -23.35
N TRP A 40 29.39 -31.95 -22.45
CA TRP A 40 28.17 -31.95 -21.64
C TRP A 40 28.20 -30.88 -20.54
N ASP A 41 29.36 -30.56 -19.98
CA ASP A 41 29.53 -29.43 -19.05
C ASP A 41 29.22 -28.11 -19.77
N GLU A 42 29.76 -27.90 -20.98
CA GLU A 42 29.43 -26.73 -21.81
C GLU A 42 27.93 -26.67 -22.16
N LYS A 43 27.29 -27.82 -22.41
CA LYS A 43 25.83 -27.89 -22.63
C LYS A 43 25.06 -27.46 -21.38
N LYS A 44 25.46 -27.93 -20.20
CA LYS A 44 24.85 -27.57 -18.92
C LYS A 44 24.94 -26.06 -18.67
N ASP A 45 26.13 -25.49 -18.83
CA ASP A 45 26.36 -24.05 -18.67
C ASP A 45 25.52 -23.24 -19.68
N ALA A 46 25.41 -23.76 -20.91
CA ALA A 46 24.63 -23.10 -21.93
C ALA A 46 23.13 -23.08 -21.61
N LEU A 47 22.58 -24.17 -21.09
CA LEU A 47 21.18 -24.27 -20.66
C LEU A 47 20.89 -23.41 -19.43
N SER A 48 21.78 -23.37 -18.44
CA SER A 48 21.61 -22.51 -17.25
C SER A 48 21.64 -21.02 -17.62
N THR A 49 22.51 -20.64 -18.57
CA THR A 49 22.52 -19.27 -19.10
C THR A 49 21.25 -18.95 -19.88
N LEU A 50 20.71 -19.91 -20.64
CA LEU A 50 19.45 -19.75 -21.36
C LEU A 50 18.28 -19.57 -20.37
N GLU A 51 18.21 -20.41 -19.34
CA GLU A 51 17.22 -20.30 -18.25
C GLU A 51 17.24 -18.89 -17.64
N THR A 52 18.43 -18.38 -17.28
CA THR A 52 18.60 -17.03 -16.73
C THR A 52 18.05 -15.94 -17.67
N LYS A 53 18.28 -16.08 -18.99
CA LYS A 53 17.79 -15.11 -19.99
C LYS A 53 16.27 -15.18 -20.17
N LEU A 54 15.71 -16.38 -20.10
CA LEU A 54 14.27 -16.59 -20.18
C LEU A 54 13.56 -16.11 -18.91
N ASP A 55 14.18 -16.24 -17.75
CA ASP A 55 13.68 -15.68 -16.50
C ASP A 55 13.69 -14.14 -16.50
N ALA A 56 14.74 -13.53 -17.05
CA ALA A 56 14.79 -12.09 -17.28
C ALA A 56 13.67 -11.63 -18.25
N LEU A 57 13.44 -12.36 -19.34
CA LEU A 57 12.31 -12.10 -20.24
C LEU A 57 10.98 -12.25 -19.50
N ARG A 58 10.81 -13.30 -18.67
CA ARG A 58 9.61 -13.54 -17.89
C ARG A 58 9.31 -12.35 -16.97
N SER A 59 10.32 -11.87 -16.25
CA SER A 59 10.16 -10.71 -15.37
C SER A 59 9.79 -9.44 -16.14
N SER A 60 10.38 -9.20 -17.31
CA SER A 60 10.05 -8.05 -18.15
C SER A 60 8.65 -8.14 -18.77
N ALA A 61 8.19 -9.34 -19.14
CA ALA A 61 6.84 -9.57 -19.65
C ALA A 61 5.80 -9.39 -18.54
N ARG A 62 6.10 -9.88 -17.34
CA ARG A 62 5.25 -9.73 -16.15
C ARG A 62 5.03 -8.27 -15.76
N ALA A 63 6.05 -7.42 -15.89
CA ALA A 63 5.92 -5.98 -15.64
C ALA A 63 4.97 -5.24 -16.61
N LEU A 64 4.49 -5.95 -17.64
CA LEU A 64 3.57 -5.48 -18.67
C LEU A 64 2.25 -6.27 -18.69
N SER A 65 2.11 -7.32 -17.87
CA SER A 65 0.98 -8.26 -17.99
C SER A 65 -0.30 -7.80 -17.31
N ASP A 66 -0.29 -6.64 -16.64
CA ASP A 66 -1.47 -5.99 -16.03
C ASP A 66 -1.69 -4.57 -16.62
N ALA A 67 -2.77 -4.41 -17.38
CA ALA A 67 -3.13 -3.18 -18.05
C ALA A 67 -3.53 -2.05 -17.10
N ASP A 68 -4.04 -2.37 -15.91
CA ASP A 68 -4.37 -1.35 -14.90
C ASP A 68 -3.08 -0.76 -14.29
N GLU A 69 -2.04 -1.57 -14.12
CA GLU A 69 -0.70 -1.08 -13.71
C GLU A 69 0.03 -0.31 -14.83
N LEU A 70 -0.36 -0.52 -16.08
CA LEU A 70 0.14 0.26 -17.22
C LEU A 70 -0.56 1.61 -17.38
N ARG A 71 -1.71 1.81 -16.73
CA ARG A 71 -2.44 3.07 -16.75
C ARG A 71 -1.80 4.07 -15.78
N ALA A 72 -0.63 4.56 -16.15
CA ALA A 72 0.09 5.59 -15.42
C ALA A 72 -0.23 7.00 -15.95
N PHE A 73 -0.28 7.96 -15.04
CA PHE A 73 -0.41 9.38 -15.35
C PHE A 73 0.82 10.11 -14.84
N SER A 74 1.35 11.00 -15.66
CA SER A 74 2.39 11.94 -15.28
C SER A 74 1.77 13.26 -14.87
N THR A 75 2.32 13.88 -13.84
CA THR A 75 1.97 15.23 -13.39
C THR A 75 3.07 16.21 -13.78
N ALA A 76 2.68 17.42 -14.17
CA ALA A 76 3.59 18.54 -14.35
C ALA A 76 3.07 19.74 -13.56
N SER A 77 3.96 20.43 -12.86
CA SER A 77 3.64 21.69 -12.16
C SER A 77 4.25 22.87 -12.90
N SER A 78 3.55 24.01 -12.92
CA SER A 78 4.13 25.27 -13.40
C SER A 78 5.27 25.78 -12.51
N ASP A 79 5.26 25.44 -11.22
CA ASP A 79 6.34 25.75 -10.27
C ASP A 79 6.48 24.64 -9.21
N THR A 80 7.50 23.81 -9.34
CA THR A 80 7.78 22.69 -8.43
C THR A 80 8.32 23.12 -7.07
N ASP A 81 8.82 24.36 -6.93
CA ASP A 81 9.28 24.88 -5.64
C ASP A 81 8.10 25.27 -4.74
N ILE A 82 6.91 25.51 -5.33
CA ILE A 82 5.68 25.90 -4.63
C ILE A 82 4.71 24.72 -4.49
N LEU A 83 4.54 23.94 -5.55
CA LEU A 83 3.54 22.87 -5.61
C LEU A 83 4.04 21.72 -6.47
N THR A 84 3.97 20.50 -5.94
CA THR A 84 4.10 19.27 -6.75
C THR A 84 2.85 18.42 -6.62
N ALA A 85 2.70 17.43 -7.51
CA ALA A 85 1.56 16.53 -7.49
C ALA A 85 1.99 15.12 -7.89
N GLU A 86 1.28 14.12 -7.40
CA GLU A 86 1.37 12.72 -7.82
C GLU A 86 0.01 12.26 -8.31
N ALA A 87 -0.01 11.48 -9.40
CA ALA A 87 -1.24 10.90 -9.93
C ALA A 87 -1.24 9.38 -9.75
N SER A 88 -2.38 8.86 -9.36
CA SER A 88 -2.62 7.42 -9.27
C SER A 88 -3.28 6.90 -10.56
N TYR A 89 -3.41 5.58 -10.66
CA TYR A 89 -4.01 4.92 -11.83
C TYR A 89 -5.47 5.33 -12.09
N ASN A 90 -6.20 5.87 -11.10
CA ASN A 90 -7.60 6.32 -11.28
C ASN A 90 -7.73 7.81 -11.63
N ALA A 91 -6.61 8.50 -11.88
CA ALA A 91 -6.61 9.87 -12.36
C ALA A 91 -7.17 9.98 -13.80
N PHE A 92 -7.40 11.21 -14.23
CA PHE A 92 -7.81 11.53 -15.59
C PHE A 92 -6.94 12.65 -16.14
N GLU A 93 -6.82 12.74 -17.46
CA GLU A 93 -6.12 13.86 -18.09
C GLU A 93 -6.90 15.16 -17.82
N SER A 94 -6.21 16.14 -17.25
CA SER A 94 -6.82 17.40 -16.85
C SER A 94 -5.76 18.47 -16.60
N ASN A 95 -6.21 19.71 -16.50
CA ASN A 95 -5.41 20.83 -16.02
C ASN A 95 -6.17 21.50 -14.87
N HIS A 96 -5.50 21.68 -13.74
CA HIS A 96 -6.07 22.29 -12.55
C HIS A 96 -5.25 23.51 -12.14
N THR A 97 -5.92 24.59 -11.75
CA THR A 97 -5.27 25.76 -11.13
C THR A 97 -5.44 25.68 -9.63
N VAL A 98 -4.32 25.63 -8.91
CA VAL A 98 -4.29 25.50 -7.45
C VAL A 98 -3.80 26.80 -6.84
N VAL A 99 -4.61 27.40 -5.98
CA VAL A 99 -4.23 28.59 -5.20
C VAL A 99 -3.99 28.15 -3.77
N ILE A 100 -2.79 28.39 -3.24
CA ILE A 100 -2.40 28.08 -1.86
C ILE A 100 -2.25 29.41 -1.11
N ASN A 101 -3.10 29.64 -0.12
CA ASN A 101 -3.05 30.87 0.69
C ASN A 101 -2.25 30.69 1.99
N GLN A 102 -2.18 29.46 2.49
CA GLN A 102 -1.53 29.14 3.75
C GLN A 102 -1.10 27.67 3.75
N LEU A 103 0.06 27.40 4.34
CA LEU A 103 0.51 26.04 4.64
C LEU A 103 0.06 25.61 6.04
N ALA A 104 -0.16 24.31 6.19
CA ALA A 104 -0.37 23.69 7.47
C ALA A 104 0.91 23.80 8.30
N ASN A 105 0.78 24.13 9.59
CA ASN A 105 1.88 24.13 10.55
C ASN A 105 1.52 23.32 11.80
N ALA A 106 2.54 22.73 12.41
CA ALA A 106 2.44 22.07 13.71
C ALA A 106 2.53 23.07 14.86
N GLU A 107 1.98 22.71 16.01
CA GLU A 107 2.00 23.54 17.21
C GLU A 107 3.31 23.41 18.00
N ARG A 108 3.78 24.51 18.59
CA ARG A 108 4.99 24.53 19.43
C ARG A 108 4.85 25.42 20.65
N TRP A 109 5.09 24.83 21.81
CA TRP A 109 5.04 25.48 23.12
C TRP A 109 6.42 25.52 23.76
N VAL A 110 6.75 26.62 24.42
CA VAL A 110 8.03 26.83 25.11
C VAL A 110 7.77 27.22 26.56
N HIS A 111 8.36 26.49 27.49
CA HIS A 111 8.31 26.80 28.92
C HIS A 111 9.04 28.11 29.21
N THR A 112 8.45 28.99 30.01
CA THR A 112 8.90 30.40 30.15
C THR A 112 9.98 30.60 31.18
N ALA A 113 9.91 29.92 32.33
CA ALA A 113 10.85 30.14 33.43
C ALA A 113 12.22 29.49 33.17
N GLY A 114 12.27 28.35 32.48
CA GLY A 114 13.49 27.60 32.22
C GLY A 114 14.20 27.12 33.51
N LYS A 115 15.39 26.55 33.34
CA LYS A 115 16.32 26.12 34.39
C LYS A 115 17.75 26.56 34.06
N GLU A 116 18.60 26.80 35.05
CA GLU A 116 19.98 27.26 34.77
C GLU A 116 20.79 26.17 34.04
N TYR A 117 20.62 24.92 34.46
CA TYR A 117 21.23 23.73 33.85
C TYR A 117 20.17 22.70 33.43
N ALA A 118 20.48 21.87 32.44
CA ALA A 118 19.59 20.78 32.00
C ALA A 118 19.41 19.71 33.09
N GLU A 119 20.41 19.56 33.96
CA GLU A 119 20.45 18.64 35.09
C GLU A 119 19.71 19.18 36.33
N ASP A 120 19.20 20.42 36.29
CA ASP A 120 18.41 20.96 37.39
C ASP A 120 17.08 20.23 37.53
N TYR A 121 16.67 20.00 38.77
CA TYR A 121 15.46 19.24 39.06
C TYR A 121 14.17 20.03 38.72
N VAL A 122 13.22 19.33 38.10
CA VAL A 122 11.88 19.87 37.84
C VAL A 122 10.96 19.75 39.05
N GLY A 123 11.24 18.81 39.96
CA GLY A 123 10.45 18.52 41.16
C GLY A 123 9.65 17.22 41.03
N ALA A 124 8.97 16.82 42.11
CA ALA A 124 8.05 15.70 42.08
C ALA A 124 6.63 16.20 41.76
N GLY A 125 5.90 15.43 40.97
CA GLY A 125 4.52 15.73 40.61
C GLY A 125 4.12 15.13 39.27
N THR A 126 2.89 15.41 38.86
CA THR A 126 2.28 14.95 37.62
C THR A 126 2.14 16.14 36.67
N PHE A 127 2.63 15.97 35.45
CA PHE A 127 2.42 16.87 34.33
C PHE A 127 1.48 16.20 33.33
N ILE A 128 0.41 16.89 32.96
CA ILE A 128 -0.60 16.36 32.03
C ILE A 128 -0.60 17.23 30.78
N TYR A 129 -0.48 16.62 29.62
CA TYR A 129 -0.62 17.30 28.34
C TYR A 129 -1.46 16.45 27.39
N SER A 130 -2.07 17.07 26.40
CA SER A 130 -2.75 16.37 25.31
C SER A 130 -2.27 16.89 23.96
N TYR A 131 -2.37 16.01 22.95
CA TYR A 131 -2.10 16.34 21.56
C TYR A 131 -2.99 15.48 20.67
N ASN A 132 -3.54 16.07 19.60
CA ASN A 132 -4.63 15.46 18.82
C ASN A 132 -5.80 14.98 19.70
N GLN A 133 -6.02 15.67 20.82
CA GLN A 133 -7.02 15.34 21.85
C GLN A 133 -6.82 14.00 22.55
N GLN A 134 -5.64 13.38 22.40
CA GLN A 134 -5.21 12.24 23.20
C GLN A 134 -4.34 12.76 24.36
N GLU A 135 -4.72 12.42 25.58
CA GLU A 135 -4.06 12.85 26.80
C GLU A 135 -2.91 11.91 27.23
N THR A 136 -1.87 12.47 27.85
CA THR A 136 -0.78 11.74 28.49
C THR A 136 -0.39 12.40 29.80
N SER A 137 -0.11 11.57 30.81
CA SER A 137 0.34 11.99 32.13
C SER A 137 1.78 11.53 32.39
N ILE A 138 2.67 12.47 32.66
CA ILE A 138 4.07 12.22 33.01
C ILE A 138 4.25 12.39 34.52
N THR A 139 4.65 11.33 35.20
CA THR A 139 4.97 11.37 36.63
C THR A 139 6.46 11.60 36.84
N THR A 140 6.80 12.58 37.66
CA THR A 140 8.17 12.97 37.99
C THR A 140 8.48 12.73 39.47
N THR A 141 9.76 12.58 39.80
CA THR A 141 10.26 12.41 41.17
C THR A 141 11.09 13.62 41.59
N ALA A 142 11.39 13.75 42.88
CA ALA A 142 12.17 14.88 43.40
C ALA A 142 13.59 15.00 42.78
N THR A 143 14.07 13.94 42.12
CA THR A 143 15.38 13.90 41.44
C THR A 143 15.28 13.86 39.92
N THR A 144 14.08 13.99 39.35
CA THR A 144 13.90 14.08 37.90
C THR A 144 14.46 15.41 37.42
N THR A 145 15.43 15.37 36.51
CA THR A 145 16.04 16.54 35.89
C THR A 145 15.20 17.06 34.71
N LEU A 146 15.51 18.25 34.21
CA LEU A 146 14.87 18.77 32.99
C LEU A 146 15.21 17.93 31.75
N GLU A 147 16.44 17.39 31.68
CA GLU A 147 16.82 16.41 30.65
C GLU A 147 16.04 15.09 30.79
N ASP A 148 15.87 14.57 32.01
CA ASP A 148 15.05 13.38 32.24
C ASP A 148 13.60 13.61 31.82
N MET A 149 13.05 14.81 32.05
CA MET A 149 11.69 15.17 31.63
C MET A 149 11.50 15.06 30.11
N VAL A 150 12.50 15.50 29.33
CA VAL A 150 12.51 15.32 27.87
C VAL A 150 12.50 13.83 27.51
N GLY A 151 13.34 13.04 28.19
CA GLY A 151 13.38 11.59 28.03
C GLY A 151 12.06 10.90 28.37
N LEU A 152 11.40 11.32 29.45
CA LEU A 152 10.11 10.78 29.89
C LEU A 152 9.02 11.04 28.86
N ILE A 153 8.93 12.25 28.30
CA ILE A 153 7.95 12.56 27.25
C ILE A 153 8.25 11.77 25.99
N ASN A 154 9.47 11.86 25.46
CA ASN A 154 9.82 11.28 24.15
C ASN A 154 9.77 9.75 24.11
N ASN A 155 9.95 9.09 25.26
CA ASN A 155 9.94 7.63 25.35
C ASN A 155 8.69 7.07 26.04
N ASP A 156 7.67 7.90 26.32
CA ASP A 156 6.40 7.41 26.85
C ASP A 156 5.68 6.56 25.80
N ALA A 157 5.22 5.36 26.19
CA ALA A 157 4.55 4.45 25.28
C ALA A 157 3.18 4.97 24.80
N ASN A 158 2.58 5.90 25.54
CA ASN A 158 1.31 6.55 25.21
C ASN A 158 1.51 7.96 24.61
N ASN A 159 2.74 8.35 24.29
CA ASN A 159 3.00 9.66 23.69
C ASN A 159 2.15 9.84 22.41
N PRO A 160 1.26 10.85 22.38
CA PRO A 160 0.29 11.02 21.29
C PRO A 160 0.89 11.61 20.00
N GLY A 161 2.19 11.90 19.96
CA GLY A 161 2.86 12.54 18.82
C GLY A 161 3.54 13.88 19.15
N VAL A 162 3.97 14.08 20.39
CA VAL A 162 4.70 15.28 20.83
C VAL A 162 6.18 14.96 21.01
N THR A 163 7.05 15.74 20.37
CA THR A 163 8.48 15.72 20.60
C THR A 163 8.88 16.80 21.60
N ALA A 164 9.51 16.40 22.70
CA ALA A 164 10.13 17.28 23.68
C ALA A 164 11.61 17.54 23.35
N SER A 165 12.09 18.76 23.61
CA SER A 165 13.50 19.14 23.49
C SER A 165 13.86 20.30 24.43
N LEU A 166 15.14 20.67 24.48
CA LEU A 166 15.62 21.82 25.27
C LEU A 166 16.11 22.95 24.36
N LEU A 167 15.68 24.18 24.66
CA LEU A 167 16.15 25.41 24.05
C LEU A 167 16.98 26.21 25.07
N TYR A 168 18.24 26.50 24.77
CA TYR A 168 19.06 27.38 25.59
C TYR A 168 18.87 28.84 25.16
N TYR A 169 18.30 29.67 26.04
CA TYR A 169 18.03 31.08 25.80
C TYR A 169 18.10 31.86 27.12
N ASN A 170 18.64 33.09 27.07
CA ASN A 170 18.71 33.99 28.23
C ASN A 170 19.31 33.33 29.50
N ASP A 171 20.43 32.62 29.34
CA ASP A 171 21.14 31.88 30.39
C ASP A 171 20.32 30.77 31.09
N ALA A 172 19.28 30.25 30.41
CA ALA A 172 18.46 29.14 30.90
C ALA A 172 18.11 28.12 29.80
N TYR A 173 17.87 26.87 30.19
CA TYR A 173 17.31 25.80 29.39
C TYR A 173 15.79 25.75 29.55
N HIS A 174 15.06 25.85 28.44
CA HIS A 174 13.61 25.85 28.37
C HIS A 174 13.12 24.54 27.74
N LEU A 175 12.13 23.87 28.37
CA LEU A 175 11.44 22.75 27.75
C LEU A 175 10.63 23.26 26.55
N VAL A 176 10.83 22.63 25.40
CA VAL A 176 10.05 22.86 24.19
C VAL A 176 9.24 21.62 23.90
N LEU A 177 7.94 21.79 23.69
CA LEU A 177 7.02 20.76 23.22
C LEU A 177 6.64 21.09 21.77
N ASN A 178 6.86 20.15 20.86
CA ASN A 178 6.60 20.30 19.44
C ASN A 178 5.67 19.17 18.97
N GLY A 179 4.55 19.53 18.34
CA GLY A 179 3.67 18.56 17.69
C GLY A 179 4.32 18.01 16.42
N ASN A 180 4.14 16.73 16.14
CA ASN A 180 4.76 16.09 14.98
C ASN A 180 3.97 16.30 13.67
N ASP A 181 2.68 16.62 13.78
CA ASP A 181 1.74 16.79 12.69
C ASP A 181 1.22 18.23 12.69
N ALA A 182 0.85 18.68 11.50
CA ALA A 182 0.27 19.99 11.27
C ALA A 182 -1.26 19.94 11.33
N GLY A 183 -1.90 21.10 11.35
CA GLY A 183 -3.36 21.20 11.28
C GLY A 183 -4.01 21.53 12.61
N THR A 184 -5.17 22.18 12.57
CA THR A 184 -5.89 22.67 13.76
C THR A 184 -6.39 21.56 14.68
N ASP A 185 -6.43 20.32 14.19
CA ASP A 185 -6.72 19.13 14.98
C ASP A 185 -5.58 18.75 15.93
N TYR A 186 -4.35 19.08 15.58
CA TYR A 186 -3.13 18.62 16.23
C TYR A 186 -2.62 19.67 17.21
N LYS A 187 -3.51 20.07 18.12
CA LYS A 187 -3.21 21.08 19.13
C LYS A 187 -2.53 20.48 20.35
N ILE A 188 -1.53 21.16 20.90
CA ILE A 188 -0.96 20.85 22.22
C ILE A 188 -1.74 21.61 23.30
N SER A 189 -2.23 20.89 24.31
CA SER A 189 -2.79 21.48 25.52
C SER A 189 -2.02 20.99 26.75
N VAL A 190 -1.81 21.86 27.73
CA VAL A 190 -1.31 21.50 29.06
C VAL A 190 -2.48 21.53 30.02
N ASN A 191 -2.87 20.37 30.54
CA ASN A 191 -4.13 20.20 31.25
C ASN A 191 -3.93 20.27 32.78
N ALA A 192 -4.88 20.90 33.48
CA ALA A 192 -4.88 20.95 34.93
C ALA A 192 -5.36 19.63 35.58
N SER A 193 -6.09 18.80 34.84
CA SER A 193 -6.61 17.50 35.26
C SER A 193 -6.94 16.64 34.05
N SER A 194 -7.32 15.38 34.25
CA SER A 194 -7.68 14.49 33.14
C SER A 194 -8.99 14.89 32.44
N THR A 195 -9.10 14.59 31.15
CA THR A 195 -10.36 14.70 30.37
C THR A 195 -11.20 13.42 30.48
N GLU A 196 -12.50 13.52 30.19
CA GLU A 196 -13.38 12.35 30.14
C GLU A 196 -13.31 11.67 28.76
N ILE A 197 -13.31 10.33 28.74
CA ILE A 197 -13.26 9.54 27.50
C ILE A 197 -14.38 8.51 27.50
N TRP A 198 -15.22 8.54 26.47
CA TRP A 198 -16.21 7.52 26.17
C TRP A 198 -15.71 6.59 25.07
N GLN A 199 -15.94 5.29 25.21
CA GLN A 199 -15.53 4.29 24.22
C GLN A 199 -16.66 3.30 23.94
N ALA A 200 -16.74 2.86 22.69
CA ALA A 200 -17.60 1.78 22.25
C ALA A 200 -17.23 0.45 22.92
N ASP A 201 -18.23 -0.26 23.44
CA ASP A 201 -18.07 -1.57 24.08
C ASP A 201 -17.56 -2.63 23.10
N THR A 202 -18.05 -2.58 21.86
CA THR A 202 -17.76 -3.49 20.76
C THR A 202 -17.15 -2.75 19.58
N ALA A 203 -16.30 -3.43 18.81
CA ALA A 203 -15.72 -2.91 17.58
C ALA A 203 -16.67 -3.15 16.40
N PHE A 204 -16.69 -2.23 15.45
CA PHE A 204 -17.17 -2.49 14.09
C PHE A 204 -16.22 -3.45 13.39
N THR A 205 -16.77 -4.42 12.67
CA THR A 205 -15.97 -5.44 11.97
C THR A 205 -16.47 -5.67 10.56
N VAL A 206 -15.57 -6.10 9.68
CA VAL A 206 -15.87 -6.62 8.35
C VAL A 206 -15.19 -7.97 8.24
N SER A 207 -15.96 -9.04 8.04
CA SER A 207 -15.42 -10.40 7.98
C SER A 207 -14.57 -10.78 9.20
N SER A 208 -15.00 -10.34 10.39
CA SER A 208 -14.30 -10.53 11.69
C SER A 208 -13.01 -9.72 11.90
N ASP A 209 -12.58 -8.90 10.95
CA ASP A 209 -11.48 -7.94 11.13
C ASP A 209 -12.01 -6.57 11.54
N ASN A 210 -11.21 -5.79 12.28
CA ASN A 210 -11.60 -4.43 12.69
C ASN A 210 -11.84 -3.54 11.47
N ALA A 211 -13.00 -2.89 11.43
CA ALA A 211 -13.36 -1.97 10.36
C ALA A 211 -12.48 -0.71 10.38
N THR A 212 -12.33 -0.08 9.22
CA THR A 212 -11.54 1.14 9.02
C THR A 212 -12.46 2.30 8.64
N LEU A 213 -11.96 3.55 8.67
CA LEU A 213 -12.72 4.72 8.24
C LEU A 213 -13.22 4.62 6.78
N SER A 214 -12.55 3.85 5.93
CA SER A 214 -12.95 3.59 4.54
C SER A 214 -14.04 2.52 4.38
N SER A 215 -14.27 1.68 5.40
CA SER A 215 -15.30 0.64 5.38
C SER A 215 -16.68 1.27 5.22
N LYS A 216 -17.47 0.73 4.30
CA LYS A 216 -18.87 1.15 4.14
C LYS A 216 -19.71 0.61 5.29
N ILE A 217 -20.77 1.33 5.64
CA ILE A 217 -21.73 0.88 6.64
C ILE A 217 -22.42 -0.42 6.20
N GLU A 218 -22.71 -0.58 4.90
CA GLU A 218 -23.36 -1.79 4.36
C GLU A 218 -22.49 -3.05 4.42
N ASP A 219 -21.16 -2.89 4.49
CA ASP A 219 -20.20 -3.99 4.53
C ASP A 219 -19.91 -4.47 5.97
N LEU A 220 -20.45 -3.78 6.98
CA LEU A 220 -20.22 -4.13 8.38
C LEU A 220 -20.93 -5.45 8.74
N ASP A 221 -20.27 -6.29 9.53
CA ASP A 221 -20.86 -7.53 10.05
C ASP A 221 -22.09 -7.26 10.94
N GLN A 222 -22.19 -6.04 11.47
CA GLN A 222 -23.32 -5.54 12.28
C GLN A 222 -24.53 -5.10 11.43
N PHE A 223 -24.36 -4.99 10.12
CA PHE A 223 -25.41 -4.64 9.18
C PHE A 223 -26.22 -5.88 8.77
N GLY A 224 -27.54 -5.74 8.68
CA GLY A 224 -28.45 -6.82 8.33
C GLY A 224 -28.41 -7.15 6.84
N SER A 225 -28.91 -8.32 6.46
CA SER A 225 -28.91 -8.77 5.06
C SER A 225 -29.92 -8.08 4.14
N ASN A 226 -30.76 -7.16 4.67
CA ASN A 226 -31.76 -6.47 3.87
C ASN A 226 -31.14 -5.23 3.21
N PRO A 227 -31.43 -4.98 1.92
CA PRO A 227 -30.90 -3.82 1.21
C PRO A 227 -31.44 -2.51 1.81
N LEU A 228 -30.67 -1.44 1.63
CA LEU A 228 -31.14 -0.09 1.93
C LEU A 228 -32.27 0.30 0.96
N GLU A 229 -33.38 0.79 1.49
CA GLU A 229 -34.56 1.24 0.72
C GLU A 229 -34.65 2.77 0.63
N GLY A 230 -33.76 3.48 1.33
CA GLY A 230 -33.65 4.93 1.34
C GLY A 230 -34.42 5.55 2.50
N GLY A 231 -33.76 6.51 3.18
CA GLY A 231 -34.31 7.22 4.33
C GLY A 231 -33.86 6.67 5.68
N GLU A 232 -33.08 5.59 5.73
CA GLU A 232 -32.42 5.10 6.94
C GLU A 232 -31.46 6.16 7.50
N VAL A 233 -31.45 6.34 8.83
CA VAL A 233 -30.56 7.31 9.49
C VAL A 233 -29.89 6.74 10.74
N ILE A 234 -28.72 7.26 11.07
CA ILE A 234 -28.13 7.17 12.41
C ILE A 234 -28.40 8.50 13.13
N GLU A 235 -29.15 8.45 14.22
CA GLU A 235 -29.45 9.58 15.08
C GLU A 235 -28.34 9.71 16.15
N ILE A 236 -27.74 10.89 16.24
CA ILE A 236 -26.65 11.21 17.18
C ILE A 236 -27.21 12.19 18.22
N THR A 237 -27.19 11.79 19.48
CA THR A 237 -27.71 12.59 20.62
C THR A 237 -26.75 12.51 21.79
N GLY A 238 -26.82 13.45 22.73
CA GLY A 238 -25.88 13.48 23.84
C GLY A 238 -25.92 14.77 24.65
N THR A 239 -24.95 14.91 25.54
CA THR A 239 -24.69 16.11 26.33
C THR A 239 -23.22 16.49 26.26
N ASP A 240 -22.90 17.77 26.34
CA ASP A 240 -21.53 18.27 26.44
C ASP A 240 -20.96 18.16 27.87
N HIS A 241 -19.70 18.61 28.05
CA HIS A 241 -19.01 18.63 29.34
C HIS A 241 -19.84 19.18 30.50
N ASN A 242 -20.64 20.23 30.25
CA ASN A 242 -21.45 20.89 31.28
C ASN A 242 -22.85 20.28 31.43
N GLY A 243 -23.15 19.21 30.68
CA GLY A 243 -24.44 18.53 30.70
C GLY A 243 -25.50 19.19 29.80
N ASN A 244 -25.12 20.12 28.91
CA ASN A 244 -26.07 20.71 27.96
C ASN A 244 -26.31 19.74 26.81
N THR A 245 -27.56 19.58 26.39
CA THR A 245 -27.90 18.74 25.24
C THR A 245 -27.25 19.29 23.96
N ILE A 246 -26.57 18.43 23.21
CA ILE A 246 -26.03 18.78 21.89
C ILE A 246 -27.15 18.90 20.86
N THR A 247 -26.90 19.60 19.74
CA THR A 247 -27.83 19.60 18.62
C THR A 247 -27.87 18.20 18.01
N GLN A 248 -29.05 17.58 17.95
CA GLN A 248 -29.19 16.27 17.31
C GLN A 248 -28.88 16.37 15.82
N VAL A 249 -28.05 15.44 15.34
CA VAL A 249 -27.69 15.29 13.93
C VAL A 249 -28.13 13.91 13.46
N ASN A 250 -28.64 13.83 12.22
CA ASN A 250 -29.08 12.59 11.60
C ASN A 250 -28.22 12.31 10.36
N LEU A 251 -27.32 11.32 10.45
CA LEU A 251 -26.58 10.84 9.29
C LEU A 251 -27.52 10.00 8.41
N SER A 252 -27.77 10.43 7.18
CA SER A 252 -28.49 9.61 6.20
C SER A 252 -27.61 8.51 5.63
N ILE A 253 -28.12 7.27 5.63
CA ILE A 253 -27.36 6.10 5.14
C ILE A 253 -27.75 5.81 3.69
N THR A 254 -26.73 5.58 2.87
CA THR A 254 -26.82 5.13 1.48
C THR A 254 -25.82 3.99 1.26
N SER A 255 -25.86 3.35 0.09
CA SER A 255 -24.87 2.32 -0.28
C SER A 255 -23.42 2.84 -0.39
N ASN A 256 -23.21 4.15 -0.28
CA ASN A 256 -21.89 4.76 -0.30
C ASN A 256 -21.50 5.39 1.05
N THR A 257 -22.33 5.27 2.09
CA THR A 257 -22.03 5.83 3.40
C THR A 257 -20.96 4.99 4.10
N LYS A 258 -19.90 5.64 4.61
CA LYS A 258 -18.74 5.02 5.26
C LYS A 258 -18.66 5.37 6.75
N LEU A 259 -17.84 4.62 7.50
CA LEU A 259 -17.53 4.95 8.90
C LEU A 259 -16.90 6.35 9.05
N SER A 260 -16.10 6.80 8.07
CA SER A 260 -15.61 8.19 8.02
C SER A 260 -16.72 9.24 8.08
N HIS A 261 -17.86 9.00 7.40
CA HIS A 261 -18.99 9.93 7.47
C HIS A 261 -19.63 9.92 8.86
N LEU A 262 -19.78 8.75 9.50
CA LEU A 262 -20.31 8.67 10.87
C LEU A 262 -19.42 9.41 11.87
N ILE A 263 -18.11 9.20 11.82
CA ILE A 263 -17.18 9.91 12.70
C ILE A 263 -17.23 11.42 12.46
N SER A 264 -17.34 11.86 11.20
CA SER A 264 -17.51 13.28 10.86
C SER A 264 -18.78 13.86 11.49
N GLU A 265 -19.93 13.22 11.28
CA GLU A 265 -21.22 13.71 11.79
C GLU A 265 -21.26 13.71 13.34
N ILE A 266 -20.57 12.77 14.00
CA ILE A 266 -20.40 12.82 15.45
C ILE A 266 -19.59 14.06 15.83
N ASN A 267 -18.43 14.29 15.21
CA ASN A 267 -17.62 15.49 15.49
C ASN A 267 -18.40 16.78 15.26
N ASP A 268 -19.15 16.86 14.16
CA ASP A 268 -20.02 18.00 13.84
C ASP A 268 -21.11 18.21 14.91
N SER A 269 -21.70 17.14 15.45
CA SER A 269 -22.72 17.24 16.51
C SER A 269 -22.18 17.79 17.83
N PHE A 270 -20.90 17.56 18.13
CA PHE A 270 -20.24 18.06 19.34
C PHE A 270 -19.60 19.44 19.15
N ASP A 271 -19.47 19.92 17.92
CA ASP A 271 -19.12 21.32 17.63
C ASP A 271 -17.84 21.77 18.34
N GLY A 272 -16.81 20.93 18.26
CA GLY A 272 -15.52 21.16 18.92
C GLY A 272 -15.51 21.05 20.45
N ARG A 273 -16.58 20.53 21.08
CA ARG A 273 -16.62 20.26 22.55
C ARG A 273 -16.08 18.89 22.93
N ALA A 274 -16.17 17.93 22.01
CA ALA A 274 -15.60 16.60 22.13
C ALA A 274 -15.12 16.14 20.74
N LYS A 275 -14.19 15.19 20.69
CA LYS A 275 -13.68 14.60 19.44
C LYS A 275 -13.85 13.10 19.41
N ALA A 276 -14.54 12.63 18.38
CA ALA A 276 -14.68 11.24 18.01
C ALA A 276 -13.57 10.79 17.06
N THR A 277 -12.95 9.67 17.39
CA THR A 277 -11.99 8.92 16.58
C THR A 277 -12.45 7.47 16.41
N LEU A 278 -11.84 6.75 15.46
CA LEU A 278 -12.03 5.31 15.30
C LEU A 278 -10.71 4.60 15.60
N GLU A 279 -10.66 3.87 16.71
CA GLU A 279 -9.47 3.17 17.19
C GLU A 279 -9.75 1.67 17.23
N ASN A 280 -9.05 0.90 16.39
CA ASN A 280 -9.24 -0.56 16.29
C ASN A 280 -10.72 -0.96 16.11
N GLY A 281 -11.43 -0.25 15.22
CA GLY A 281 -12.86 -0.47 14.95
C GLY A 281 -13.82 0.09 16.01
N LYS A 282 -13.32 0.67 17.11
CA LYS A 282 -14.16 1.26 18.17
C LYS A 282 -14.25 2.77 18.03
N ILE A 283 -15.45 3.32 18.22
CA ILE A 283 -15.61 4.77 18.39
C ILE A 283 -15.05 5.15 19.76
N VAL A 284 -14.18 6.16 19.79
CA VAL A 284 -13.69 6.79 21.02
C VAL A 284 -14.06 8.26 20.95
N LEU A 285 -14.77 8.77 21.94
CA LEU A 285 -15.16 10.17 22.06
C LEU A 285 -14.45 10.76 23.28
N THR A 286 -13.58 11.73 23.06
CA THR A 286 -12.82 12.39 24.11
C THR A 286 -13.35 13.80 24.35
N ASP A 287 -13.57 14.17 25.60
CA ASP A 287 -13.89 15.54 26.01
C ASP A 287 -12.71 16.46 25.75
N ASN A 288 -12.98 17.64 25.19
CA ASN A 288 -11.94 18.63 24.91
C ASN A 288 -11.65 19.50 26.13
N THR A 289 -12.45 19.38 27.20
CA THR A 289 -12.29 20.12 28.46
C THR A 289 -11.88 19.17 29.59
N ALA A 290 -10.78 19.50 30.25
CA ALA A 290 -10.30 18.77 31.43
C ALA A 290 -11.19 19.01 32.65
N GLY A 291 -11.34 17.98 33.50
CA GLY A 291 -12.09 18.05 34.75
C GLY A 291 -13.34 17.17 34.77
N ALA A 292 -14.08 17.21 35.87
CA ALA A 292 -15.31 16.43 36.02
C ALA A 292 -16.32 16.81 34.93
N SER A 293 -16.79 15.81 34.18
CA SER A 293 -17.62 16.01 32.99
C SER A 293 -19.01 15.39 33.16
N SER A 294 -19.97 15.93 32.42
CA SER A 294 -21.29 15.34 32.18
C SER A 294 -21.49 15.02 30.70
N LEU A 295 -20.39 14.81 29.97
CA LEU A 295 -20.39 14.38 28.57
C LEU A 295 -21.18 13.09 28.42
N SER A 296 -21.98 12.99 27.36
CA SER A 296 -22.62 11.73 26.98
C SER A 296 -22.86 11.67 25.48
N ILE A 297 -22.89 10.46 24.94
CA ILE A 297 -23.22 10.19 23.54
C ILE A 297 -24.12 8.96 23.43
N SER A 298 -25.10 9.03 22.54
CA SER A 298 -25.99 7.94 22.18
C SER A 298 -26.18 7.91 20.67
N LEU A 299 -25.94 6.74 20.09
CA LEU A 299 -26.09 6.47 18.66
C LEU A 299 -27.26 5.51 18.46
N THR A 300 -28.25 5.90 17.65
CA THR A 300 -29.43 5.06 17.39
C THR A 300 -29.66 4.92 15.89
N TYR A 301 -29.76 3.68 15.41
CA TYR A 301 -30.15 3.42 14.03
C TYR A 301 -31.67 3.43 13.89
N ASN A 302 -32.17 4.24 12.97
CA ASN A 302 -33.58 4.34 12.66
C ASN A 302 -33.80 3.94 11.19
N ALA A 303 -34.47 2.81 10.99
CA ALA A 303 -34.75 2.24 9.67
C ALA A 303 -35.80 3.03 8.87
N ASN A 304 -36.54 3.97 9.49
CA ASN A 304 -37.54 4.81 8.84
C ASN A 304 -38.54 4.05 7.92
N GLY A 305 -38.91 2.83 8.31
CA GLY A 305 -39.86 1.99 7.58
C GLY A 305 -39.22 0.88 6.72
N SER A 306 -37.90 0.93 6.53
CA SER A 306 -37.10 -0.14 5.90
C SER A 306 -36.99 -1.38 6.80
N ALA A 307 -36.71 -2.53 6.19
CA ALA A 307 -36.36 -3.76 6.89
C ALA A 307 -34.86 -3.89 7.20
N ALA A 308 -34.02 -2.97 6.71
CA ALA A 308 -32.60 -2.93 7.03
C ALA A 308 -32.39 -2.73 8.54
N THR A 309 -31.44 -3.47 9.12
CA THR A 309 -31.09 -3.39 10.54
C THR A 309 -29.61 -3.09 10.67
N LEU A 310 -29.22 -2.22 11.60
CA LEU A 310 -27.83 -2.02 11.98
C LEU A 310 -27.75 -2.02 13.50
N THR A 311 -26.91 -2.88 14.06
CA THR A 311 -26.65 -2.89 15.51
C THR A 311 -25.46 -2.00 15.81
N LEU A 312 -25.70 -0.84 16.43
CA LEU A 312 -24.65 0.08 16.84
C LEU A 312 -24.08 -0.29 18.22
N PRO A 313 -22.78 -0.07 18.47
CA PRO A 313 -22.16 -0.34 19.76
C PRO A 313 -22.72 0.57 20.85
N THR A 314 -22.66 0.09 22.10
CA THR A 314 -23.00 0.94 23.25
C THR A 314 -21.78 1.76 23.65
N MET A 315 -21.98 3.04 23.92
CA MET A 315 -20.93 3.94 24.39
C MET A 315 -20.90 3.98 25.93
N ALA A 316 -19.71 3.92 26.53
CA ALA A 316 -19.54 4.02 27.99
C ALA A 316 -18.28 4.78 28.37
N VAL A 317 -18.26 5.39 29.56
CA VAL A 317 -17.08 6.05 30.12
C VAL A 317 -15.96 5.02 30.34
N SER A 318 -14.82 5.28 29.73
CA SER A 318 -13.58 4.51 29.83
C SER A 318 -12.52 5.18 30.70
N ALA A 319 -12.52 6.53 30.76
CA ALA A 319 -11.72 7.32 31.68
C ALA A 319 -12.58 8.49 32.22
N GLU A 320 -12.60 8.66 33.54
CA GLU A 320 -13.38 9.72 34.20
C GLU A 320 -12.60 11.05 34.19
N GLY A 321 -13.26 12.12 33.75
CA GLY A 321 -12.69 13.45 33.75
C GLY A 321 -12.41 13.93 35.18
N GLY A 322 -11.25 14.56 35.39
CA GLY A 322 -10.84 15.07 36.70
C GLY A 322 -10.32 14.01 37.69
N ALA A 323 -10.27 12.72 37.30
CA ALA A 323 -9.77 11.65 38.16
C ALA A 323 -8.27 11.81 38.51
N THR A 324 -7.48 12.39 37.60
CA THR A 324 -6.08 12.75 37.84
C THR A 324 -5.93 14.27 37.81
N THR A 325 -5.11 14.83 38.70
CA THR A 325 -4.83 16.28 38.76
C THR A 325 -3.35 16.53 38.52
N ALA A 326 -3.03 17.55 37.71
CA ALA A 326 -1.66 18.00 37.52
C ALA A 326 -1.20 18.80 38.76
N ASP A 327 -0.04 18.45 39.31
CA ASP A 327 0.51 19.07 40.52
C ASP A 327 2.01 19.38 40.44
N LEU A 328 2.63 19.22 39.27
CA LEU A 328 4.02 19.63 39.05
C LEU A 328 4.15 21.17 39.07
N ALA A 329 4.92 21.68 40.03
CA ALA A 329 5.06 23.12 40.25
C ALA A 329 5.75 23.85 39.08
N ASN A 330 5.18 24.98 38.65
CA ASN A 330 5.63 25.80 37.51
C ASN A 330 5.57 25.08 36.15
N PHE A 331 4.70 24.10 35.99
CA PHE A 331 4.41 23.43 34.72
C PHE A 331 2.91 23.49 34.37
N ALA A 332 2.19 24.51 34.83
CA ALA A 332 0.81 24.78 34.42
C ALA A 332 0.77 25.40 33.02
N ALA A 333 -0.39 25.43 32.38
CA ALA A 333 -0.56 26.02 31.04
C ALA A 333 -0.04 27.47 30.95
N SER A 334 -0.20 28.26 32.02
CA SER A 334 0.29 29.64 32.12
C SER A 334 1.82 29.77 32.13
N ASP A 335 2.54 28.68 32.40
CA ASP A 335 4.00 28.67 32.45
C ASP A 335 4.62 28.44 31.05
N PHE A 336 3.80 28.26 30.02
CA PHE A 336 4.23 28.06 28.64
C PHE A 336 3.73 29.17 27.72
N ILE A 337 4.50 29.43 26.66
CA ILE A 337 4.11 30.31 25.56
C ILE A 337 4.00 29.48 24.28
N LYS A 338 2.87 29.60 23.59
CA LYS A 338 2.70 29.10 22.23
C LYS A 338 3.53 29.97 21.27
N THR A 339 4.57 29.40 20.70
CA THR A 339 5.49 30.10 19.76
C THR A 339 5.16 29.84 18.30
N GLN A 340 4.35 28.81 18.03
CA GLN A 340 3.79 28.49 16.73
C GLN A 340 2.45 27.80 16.94
N SER A 341 1.42 28.22 16.23
CA SER A 341 0.08 27.61 16.32
C SER A 341 -0.06 26.47 15.32
N ALA A 342 -0.76 25.42 15.74
CA ALA A 342 -1.35 24.45 14.82
C ALA A 342 -2.33 25.18 13.89
N GLN A 343 -2.18 24.99 12.59
CA GLN A 343 -3.08 25.55 11.59
C GLN A 343 -3.17 24.64 10.37
N ASP A 344 -4.31 24.66 9.69
CA ASP A 344 -4.55 23.94 8.45
C ASP A 344 -3.91 24.67 7.25
N SER A 345 -3.64 23.92 6.19
CA SER A 345 -3.38 24.47 4.86
C SER A 345 -4.70 24.95 4.25
N LYS A 346 -4.61 26.06 3.52
CA LYS A 346 -5.76 26.70 2.87
C LYS A 346 -5.51 26.74 1.38
N LEU A 347 -6.30 25.98 0.62
CA LEU A 347 -6.20 25.93 -0.83
C LEU A 347 -7.54 26.10 -1.55
N LYS A 348 -7.45 26.46 -2.82
CA LYS A 348 -8.54 26.35 -3.80
C LYS A 348 -8.04 25.59 -5.00
N VAL A 349 -8.93 24.81 -5.60
CA VAL A 349 -8.70 24.18 -6.89
C VAL A 349 -9.76 24.68 -7.86
N ASP A 350 -9.32 25.20 -8.99
CA ASP A 350 -10.16 25.79 -10.04
C ASP A 350 -11.14 26.86 -9.52
N GLY A 351 -10.71 27.61 -8.50
CA GLY A 351 -11.52 28.64 -7.85
C GLY A 351 -12.60 28.13 -6.89
N TYR A 352 -12.65 26.81 -6.63
CA TYR A 352 -13.54 26.23 -5.63
C TYR A 352 -12.84 26.14 -4.25
N PRO A 353 -13.52 26.49 -3.14
CA PRO A 353 -14.92 26.92 -3.04
C PRO A 353 -15.09 28.32 -3.61
N SER A 354 -16.20 28.54 -4.34
CA SER A 354 -16.53 29.86 -4.91
C SER A 354 -17.20 30.80 -3.90
N THR A 355 -17.53 30.29 -2.71
CA THR A 355 -18.13 31.05 -1.62
C THR A 355 -17.12 32.01 -1.01
N SER A 356 -17.60 33.21 -0.68
CA SER A 356 -16.84 34.18 0.12
C SER A 356 -16.86 33.77 1.58
N ALA A 357 -15.92 34.29 2.36
CA ALA A 357 -15.89 34.09 3.79
C ALA A 357 -17.21 34.56 4.44
N VAL A 358 -17.69 33.81 5.42
CA VAL A 358 -18.88 34.06 6.22
C VAL A 358 -18.43 34.09 7.67
N ALA A 359 -18.72 35.21 8.34
CA ALA A 359 -18.48 35.36 9.77
C ALA A 359 -19.32 34.36 10.56
N GLU A 360 -18.68 33.65 11.47
CA GLU A 360 -19.41 32.84 12.44
C GLU A 360 -20.15 33.73 13.43
N VAL A 361 -21.36 33.31 13.82
CA VAL A 361 -22.14 33.95 14.87
C VAL A 361 -22.57 32.90 15.88
N GLN A 362 -22.16 33.07 17.12
CA GLN A 362 -22.63 32.29 18.27
C GLN A 362 -23.54 33.13 19.16
N THR A 363 -24.45 32.49 19.88
CA THR A 363 -25.43 33.17 20.75
C THR A 363 -25.48 32.53 22.12
N LEU A 364 -25.32 33.34 23.17
CA LEU A 364 -25.54 32.93 24.54
C LEU A 364 -26.94 33.34 24.99
N THR A 365 -27.79 32.36 25.25
CA THR A 365 -29.17 32.57 25.68
C THR A 365 -29.41 32.00 27.08
N PRO A 366 -29.83 32.83 28.06
CA PRO A 366 -30.26 32.34 29.36
C PRO A 366 -31.67 31.75 29.28
N THR A 367 -31.90 30.56 29.84
CA THR A 367 -33.24 29.98 29.97
C THR A 367 -34.02 30.55 31.15
N SER A 368 -33.33 31.17 32.11
CA SER A 368 -33.89 32.07 33.12
C SER A 368 -32.83 33.04 33.62
N VAL A 369 -33.25 34.17 34.18
CA VAL A 369 -32.33 35.24 34.58
C VAL A 369 -31.59 34.91 35.88
N ALA A 370 -30.28 35.12 35.90
CA ALA A 370 -29.54 35.13 37.17
C ALA A 370 -29.88 36.38 37.98
N THR A 371 -29.92 36.23 39.30
CA THR A 371 -30.22 37.32 40.24
C THR A 371 -28.99 37.83 40.98
N ALA A 372 -27.89 37.07 40.97
CA ALA A 372 -26.59 37.39 41.54
C ALA A 372 -25.51 36.42 41.00
N GLY A 373 -24.24 36.71 41.31
CA GLY A 373 -23.10 35.82 41.06
C GLY A 373 -22.24 36.24 39.86
N THR A 374 -21.37 35.32 39.42
CA THR A 374 -20.45 35.52 38.30
C THR A 374 -20.38 34.29 37.40
N PHE A 375 -19.99 34.47 36.15
CA PHE A 375 -19.68 33.41 35.19
C PHE A 375 -18.33 33.65 34.53
N THR A 376 -17.81 32.65 33.84
CA THR A 376 -16.61 32.79 32.99
C THR A 376 -16.91 32.22 31.61
N LEU A 377 -16.22 32.74 30.60
CA LEU A 377 -16.26 32.24 29.22
C LEU A 377 -14.90 31.65 28.89
N THR A 378 -14.87 30.50 28.24
CA THR A 378 -13.64 29.90 27.74
C THR A 378 -13.69 29.81 26.23
N TYR A 379 -12.64 30.31 25.58
CA TYR A 379 -12.46 30.24 24.13
C TYR A 379 -11.04 29.76 23.82
N ASP A 380 -10.92 28.71 23.01
CA ASP A 380 -9.66 28.09 22.60
C ASP A 380 -8.67 27.88 23.77
N GLY A 381 -9.18 27.28 24.86
CA GLY A 381 -8.42 26.92 26.05
C GLY A 381 -8.10 28.06 27.03
N GLN A 382 -8.49 29.31 26.74
CA GLN A 382 -8.30 30.45 27.62
C GLN A 382 -9.62 30.88 28.25
N THR A 383 -9.63 31.03 29.58
CA THR A 383 -10.82 31.39 30.35
C THR A 383 -10.75 32.85 30.80
N THR A 384 -11.85 33.59 30.65
CA THR A 384 -11.95 34.97 31.08
C THR A 384 -11.86 35.10 32.60
N ALA A 385 -11.50 36.29 33.09
CA ALA A 385 -11.77 36.63 34.49
C ALA A 385 -13.28 36.59 34.78
N ALA A 386 -13.65 36.43 36.06
CA ALA A 386 -15.05 36.36 36.47
C ALA A 386 -15.85 37.58 36.00
N ILE A 387 -16.91 37.33 35.22
CA ILE A 387 -17.84 38.30 34.66
C ILE A 387 -19.10 38.34 35.54
N ASN A 388 -19.55 39.53 35.93
CA ASN A 388 -20.76 39.68 36.75
C ASN A 388 -22.02 39.25 36.00
N TYR A 389 -23.00 38.71 36.73
CA TYR A 389 -24.29 38.27 36.17
C TYR A 389 -25.07 39.35 35.39
N ASP A 390 -24.84 40.63 35.71
CA ASP A 390 -25.46 41.81 35.10
C ASP A 390 -24.51 42.59 34.19
N ALA A 391 -23.39 41.97 33.76
CA ALA A 391 -22.46 42.61 32.84
C ALA A 391 -23.13 42.99 31.51
N SER A 392 -22.90 44.22 31.08
CA SER A 392 -23.25 44.69 29.74
C SER A 392 -22.45 43.95 28.66
N THR A 393 -22.95 43.92 27.43
CA THR A 393 -22.23 43.33 26.28
C THR A 393 -20.85 43.94 26.07
N ALA A 394 -20.67 45.24 26.38
CA ALA A 394 -19.37 45.91 26.36
C ALA A 394 -18.39 45.40 27.44
N GLN A 395 -18.89 45.03 28.62
CA GLN A 395 -18.06 44.41 29.65
C GLN A 395 -17.68 42.97 29.29
N ILE A 396 -18.59 42.24 28.63
CA ILE A 396 -18.30 40.90 28.09
C ILE A 396 -17.25 40.99 26.97
N GLN A 397 -17.38 41.96 26.05
CA GLN A 397 -16.37 42.26 25.03
C GLN A 397 -14.99 42.49 25.67
N THR A 398 -14.94 43.37 26.68
CA THR A 398 -13.68 43.69 27.38
C THR A 398 -13.07 42.46 28.05
N ALA A 399 -13.90 41.55 28.57
CA ALA A 399 -13.41 40.32 29.19
C ALA A 399 -12.83 39.34 28.16
N LEU A 400 -13.42 39.23 26.96
CA LEU A 400 -12.90 38.39 25.88
C LEU A 400 -11.61 38.98 25.28
N GLU A 401 -11.55 40.28 25.03
CA GLU A 401 -10.33 40.96 24.52
C GLU A 401 -9.17 40.95 25.53
N ALA A 402 -9.42 40.60 26.79
CA ALA A 402 -8.37 40.41 27.79
C ALA A 402 -7.72 39.01 27.72
N LEU A 403 -8.29 38.08 26.94
CA LEU A 403 -7.67 36.78 26.71
C LEU A 403 -6.45 36.93 25.81
N SER A 404 -5.39 36.19 26.10
CA SER A 404 -4.14 36.27 25.33
C SER A 404 -4.24 35.74 23.89
N ASN A 405 -5.33 35.05 23.56
CA ASN A 405 -5.62 34.46 22.25
C ASN A 405 -6.68 35.24 21.45
N VAL A 406 -7.17 36.38 21.94
CA VAL A 406 -8.19 37.20 21.27
C VAL A 406 -7.67 38.63 21.10
N ASN A 407 -7.54 39.10 19.86
CA ASN A 407 -7.21 40.49 19.58
C ASN A 407 -8.47 41.35 19.47
N THR A 408 -8.29 42.66 19.61
CA THR A 408 -9.36 43.65 19.41
C THR A 408 -9.96 43.51 18.00
N GLY A 409 -11.25 43.17 17.94
CA GLY A 409 -12.01 43.00 16.70
C GLY A 409 -12.12 41.56 16.19
N ASP A 410 -11.42 40.59 16.78
CA ASP A 410 -11.53 39.17 16.40
C ASP A 410 -12.93 38.60 16.73
N ILE A 411 -13.49 39.04 17.86
CA ILE A 411 -14.85 38.71 18.32
C ILE A 411 -15.56 40.02 18.64
N THR A 412 -16.76 40.22 18.12
CA THR A 412 -17.62 41.36 18.45
C THR A 412 -18.84 40.88 19.22
N VAL A 413 -19.01 41.38 20.45
CA VAL A 413 -20.13 41.07 21.33
C VAL A 413 -21.25 42.09 21.14
N GLY A 414 -22.42 41.60 20.74
CA GLY A 414 -23.64 42.36 20.55
C GLY A 414 -24.82 41.76 21.31
N GLY A 415 -26.03 42.12 20.89
CA GLY A 415 -27.26 41.62 21.48
C GLY A 415 -27.72 42.42 22.71
N THR A 416 -28.28 41.71 23.69
CA THR A 416 -28.93 42.25 24.88
C THR A 416 -28.35 41.63 26.15
N GLU A 417 -28.40 42.36 27.27
CA GLU A 417 -27.84 41.88 28.54
C GLU A 417 -28.52 40.60 29.02
N LEU A 418 -27.72 39.67 29.56
CA LEU A 418 -28.21 38.37 30.04
C LEU A 418 -29.17 38.52 31.25
N SER A 419 -29.00 39.59 32.04
CA SER A 419 -29.78 39.87 33.25
C SER A 419 -31.26 40.21 32.99
N VAL A 420 -31.64 40.53 31.74
CA VAL A 420 -33.02 40.86 31.35
C VAL A 420 -33.66 39.79 30.44
N ALA A 421 -33.14 38.56 30.50
CA ALA A 421 -33.48 37.46 29.59
C ALA A 421 -33.16 37.80 28.11
N GLY A 422 -32.17 38.67 27.91
CA GLY A 422 -31.60 38.96 26.60
C GLY A 422 -30.64 37.87 26.14
N ALA A 423 -30.36 37.84 24.85
CA ALA A 423 -29.33 37.01 24.25
C ALA A 423 -28.12 37.87 23.87
N ALA A 424 -26.92 37.43 24.24
CA ALA A 424 -25.67 38.03 23.78
C ALA A 424 -25.20 37.31 22.51
N THR A 425 -24.78 38.06 21.50
CA THR A 425 -24.30 37.52 20.22
C THR A 425 -22.80 37.74 20.09
N PHE A 426 -22.06 36.73 19.67
CA PHE A 426 -20.62 36.77 19.44
C PHE A 426 -20.41 36.59 17.94
N THR A 427 -19.98 37.65 17.25
CA THR A 427 -19.68 37.61 15.82
C THR A 427 -18.18 37.57 15.63
N PHE A 428 -17.68 36.49 15.04
CA PHE A 428 -16.26 36.31 14.74
C PHE A 428 -15.88 36.98 13.42
N LEU A 429 -14.59 37.23 13.23
CA LEU A 429 -14.06 37.68 11.95
C LEU A 429 -14.36 36.64 10.85
N ASP A 430 -14.74 37.08 9.66
CA ASP A 430 -15.06 36.19 8.54
C ASP A 430 -13.90 35.27 8.14
N THR A 431 -12.66 35.75 8.25
CA THR A 431 -11.46 34.94 8.00
C THR A 431 -11.17 33.89 9.07
N ALA A 432 -11.84 33.92 10.22
CA ALA A 432 -11.70 32.89 11.25
C ALA A 432 -12.26 31.55 10.79
N GLY A 433 -13.22 31.56 9.86
CA GLY A 433 -13.90 30.36 9.39
C GLY A 433 -14.79 29.77 10.48
N ASP A 434 -14.91 28.44 10.45
CA ASP A 434 -15.60 27.66 11.47
C ASP A 434 -14.73 27.58 12.73
N VAL A 435 -15.25 28.04 13.87
CA VAL A 435 -14.59 28.12 15.15
C VAL A 435 -15.38 27.38 16.22
N GLY A 436 -14.68 26.75 17.15
CA GLY A 436 -15.32 26.02 18.24
C GLY A 436 -16.21 26.92 19.11
N ILE A 437 -17.27 26.34 19.66
CA ILE A 437 -18.21 27.08 20.50
C ILE A 437 -17.54 27.63 21.77
N ILE A 438 -17.85 28.87 22.13
CA ILE A 438 -17.44 29.44 23.42
C ILE A 438 -18.15 28.67 24.54
N SER A 439 -17.39 28.12 25.48
CA SER A 439 -17.99 27.45 26.64
C SER A 439 -18.25 28.45 27.77
N ILE A 440 -19.33 28.24 28.52
CA ILE A 440 -19.69 29.05 29.68
C ILE A 440 -19.63 28.20 30.94
N ASN A 441 -18.89 28.66 31.95
CA ASN A 441 -19.02 28.15 33.31
C ASN A 441 -19.94 29.06 34.12
N SER A 442 -21.15 28.56 34.34
CA SER A 442 -22.24 29.25 35.05
C SER A 442 -22.45 28.75 36.49
N THR A 443 -21.57 27.90 37.01
CA THR A 443 -21.74 27.23 38.32
C THR A 443 -21.82 28.20 39.51
N ASN A 444 -21.24 29.41 39.37
CA ASN A 444 -21.24 30.45 40.39
C ASN A 444 -22.39 31.47 40.22
N LEU A 445 -23.36 31.21 39.33
CA LEU A 445 -24.55 32.04 39.16
C LEU A 445 -25.69 31.59 40.09
N THR A 446 -26.47 32.56 40.58
CA THR A 446 -27.69 32.30 41.37
C THR A 446 -28.93 32.42 40.49
N PRO A 447 -29.57 31.30 40.09
CA PRO A 447 -30.70 31.28 39.16
C PRO A 447 -32.01 31.80 39.79
N SER A 448 -32.87 32.49 39.03
CA SER A 448 -34.23 32.83 39.49
C SER A 448 -35.17 31.61 39.51
N ALA A 449 -34.92 30.61 38.66
CA ALA A 449 -35.51 29.27 38.67
C ALA A 449 -34.74 28.37 37.69
N GLY A 450 -34.09 27.30 38.16
CA GLY A 450 -33.46 26.25 37.33
C GLY A 450 -32.72 26.76 36.08
N SER A 451 -31.87 27.79 36.23
CA SER A 451 -31.25 28.44 35.07
C SER A 451 -30.28 27.50 34.37
N ASN A 452 -30.34 27.53 33.04
CA ASN A 452 -29.28 27.07 32.19
C ASN A 452 -28.86 28.21 31.24
N TYR A 453 -27.60 28.23 30.85
CA TYR A 453 -27.07 29.13 29.85
C TYR A 453 -26.68 28.29 28.65
N VAL A 454 -27.34 28.51 27.53
CA VAL A 454 -27.10 27.74 26.31
C VAL A 454 -26.30 28.62 25.37
N MET A 455 -25.07 28.20 25.09
CA MET A 455 -24.36 28.69 23.92
C MET A 455 -24.80 27.85 22.71
N ALA A 456 -25.16 28.51 21.62
CA ALA A 456 -25.50 27.86 20.37
C ALA A 456 -24.88 28.60 19.19
N GLU A 457 -24.40 27.86 18.20
CA GLU A 457 -24.07 28.41 16.90
C GLU A 457 -25.35 28.89 16.19
N GLN A 458 -25.37 30.16 15.79
CA GLN A 458 -26.45 30.76 15.01
C GLN A 458 -26.13 30.76 13.51
N THR A 459 -24.87 30.95 13.15
CA THR A 459 -24.41 30.95 11.77
C THR A 459 -23.02 30.34 11.74
N LYS A 460 -22.90 29.18 11.06
CA LYS A 460 -21.62 28.50 10.86
C LYS A 460 -20.66 29.37 10.05
N GLY A 461 -19.45 29.51 10.56
CA GLY A 461 -18.40 30.24 9.86
C GLY A 461 -17.86 29.47 8.67
N SER A 462 -17.35 30.20 7.67
CA SER A 462 -16.57 29.61 6.58
C SER A 462 -15.55 30.62 6.13
N ASP A 463 -14.29 30.25 5.99
CA ASP A 463 -13.25 31.15 5.50
C ASP A 463 -13.19 31.19 3.96
N GLY A 464 -14.02 30.40 3.29
CA GLY A 464 -14.08 30.29 1.84
C GLY A 464 -12.92 29.48 1.22
N TRP A 465 -12.19 28.68 2.00
CA TRP A 465 -11.09 27.83 1.54
C TRP A 465 -11.37 26.34 1.78
N ILE A 466 -10.70 25.48 1.02
CA ILE A 466 -10.55 24.08 1.41
C ILE A 466 -9.48 24.06 2.51
N ASN A 467 -9.84 23.60 3.70
CA ASN A 467 -8.93 23.43 4.82
C ASN A 467 -8.46 21.97 4.89
N ARG A 468 -7.15 21.76 5.14
CA ARG A 468 -6.55 20.44 5.32
C ARG A 468 -5.52 20.49 6.43
N SER A 469 -5.49 19.49 7.30
CA SER A 469 -4.50 19.39 8.37
C SER A 469 -3.07 19.15 7.87
N SER A 470 -2.88 18.78 6.60
CA SER A 470 -1.55 18.48 6.04
C SER A 470 -1.21 19.37 4.84
N ASN A 471 0.09 19.45 4.54
CA ASN A 471 0.62 19.96 3.28
C ASN A 471 0.71 18.89 2.19
N THR A 472 0.47 17.63 2.53
CA THR A 472 0.18 16.57 1.55
C THR A 472 -1.33 16.38 1.53
N VAL A 473 -1.96 16.83 0.44
CA VAL A 473 -3.40 16.95 0.29
C VAL A 473 -3.89 15.96 -0.75
N ASP A 474 -4.57 14.93 -0.30
CA ASP A 474 -5.28 13.99 -1.16
C ASP A 474 -6.78 14.35 -1.25
N ASN A 475 -7.51 13.62 -2.10
CA ASN A 475 -8.97 13.66 -2.20
C ASN A 475 -9.57 15.05 -2.51
N VAL A 476 -8.78 15.98 -3.05
CA VAL A 476 -9.30 17.26 -3.59
C VAL A 476 -9.54 17.15 -5.09
N ILE A 477 -8.62 16.48 -5.80
CA ILE A 477 -8.77 16.11 -7.21
C ILE A 477 -8.75 14.58 -7.24
N GLN A 478 -9.68 13.96 -7.98
CA GLN A 478 -9.78 12.51 -8.04
C GLN A 478 -8.48 11.90 -8.57
N GLY A 479 -7.88 11.02 -7.77
CA GLY A 479 -6.67 10.30 -8.14
C GLY A 479 -5.38 11.12 -8.07
N VAL A 480 -5.42 12.31 -7.47
CA VAL A 480 -4.25 13.20 -7.38
C VAL A 480 -3.98 13.55 -5.92
N THR A 481 -2.71 13.44 -5.55
CA THR A 481 -2.19 13.92 -4.28
C THR A 481 -1.34 15.16 -4.54
N LEU A 482 -1.69 16.29 -3.94
CA LEU A 482 -0.96 17.54 -4.02
C LEU A 482 0.04 17.66 -2.86
N HIS A 483 1.23 18.18 -3.12
CA HIS A 483 2.23 18.47 -2.09
C HIS A 483 2.53 19.97 -2.12
N LEU A 484 2.11 20.66 -1.07
CA LEU A 484 2.19 22.11 -0.93
C LEU A 484 3.52 22.47 -0.26
N HIS A 485 4.36 23.26 -0.94
CA HIS A 485 5.69 23.65 -0.45
C HIS A 485 5.77 25.14 -0.08
N ASP A 486 4.96 25.98 -0.74
CA ASP A 486 4.83 27.41 -0.44
C ASP A 486 3.42 27.94 -0.80
N THR A 487 3.17 29.20 -0.47
CA THR A 487 1.98 29.95 -0.87
C THR A 487 2.09 30.46 -2.31
N THR A 488 0.95 30.58 -2.99
CA THR A 488 0.85 31.08 -4.37
C THR A 488 0.40 32.54 -4.42
N SER A 489 0.61 33.20 -5.55
CA SER A 489 -0.13 34.43 -5.87
C SER A 489 -1.63 34.15 -6.11
N ALA A 490 -2.45 35.19 -6.22
CA ALA A 490 -3.88 35.05 -6.51
C ALA A 490 -4.22 34.32 -7.82
N ASN A 491 -3.25 34.19 -8.75
CA ASN A 491 -3.44 33.47 -10.01
C ASN A 491 -3.25 31.94 -9.86
N GLY A 492 -2.68 31.48 -8.74
CA GLY A 492 -2.37 30.07 -8.50
C GLY A 492 -1.25 29.50 -9.38
N GLU A 493 -0.98 28.21 -9.19
CA GLU A 493 -0.08 27.39 -9.99
C GLU A 493 -0.88 26.30 -10.73
N GLN A 494 -0.42 25.93 -11.92
CA GLN A 494 -1.07 24.92 -12.76
C GLN A 494 -0.48 23.54 -12.50
N ILE A 495 -1.35 22.56 -12.28
CA ILE A 495 -1.02 21.13 -12.38
C ILE A 495 -1.65 20.57 -13.66
N THR A 496 -0.80 19.95 -14.49
CA THR A 496 -1.20 19.25 -15.70
C THR A 496 -1.05 17.75 -15.50
N LEU A 497 -2.10 17.01 -15.85
CA LEU A 497 -2.12 15.55 -15.86
C LEU A 497 -2.21 15.04 -17.29
N THR A 498 -1.26 14.19 -17.65
CA THR A 498 -1.21 13.52 -18.96
C THR A 498 -0.95 12.03 -18.76
N ARG A 499 -1.38 11.21 -19.71
CA ARG A 499 -0.98 9.80 -19.72
C ARG A 499 0.53 9.65 -19.84
N ASP A 500 1.11 8.79 -19.02
CA ASP A 500 2.55 8.47 -19.06
C ASP A 500 2.81 7.38 -20.11
N ILE A 501 2.82 7.80 -21.37
CA ILE A 501 3.06 6.92 -22.52
C ILE A 501 4.53 6.47 -22.58
N ASP A 502 5.44 7.30 -22.07
CA ASP A 502 6.88 7.03 -22.13
C ASP A 502 7.27 5.87 -21.21
N SER A 503 6.71 5.79 -20.00
CA SER A 503 6.90 4.64 -19.10
C SER A 503 6.48 3.31 -19.74
N VAL A 504 5.37 3.29 -20.48
CA VAL A 504 4.93 2.08 -21.22
C VAL A 504 5.92 1.73 -22.33
N LYS A 505 6.44 2.72 -23.08
CA LYS A 505 7.47 2.51 -24.12
C LYS A 505 8.78 1.97 -23.53
N GLU A 506 9.21 2.46 -22.37
CA GLU A 506 10.42 1.98 -21.69
C GLU A 506 10.27 0.53 -21.22
N LYS A 507 9.12 0.17 -20.63
CA LYS A 507 8.83 -1.22 -20.23
C LYS A 507 8.78 -2.15 -21.45
N LEU A 508 8.11 -1.75 -22.54
CA LEU A 508 8.09 -2.50 -23.80
C LEU A 508 9.49 -2.68 -24.38
N THR A 509 10.31 -1.62 -24.40
CA THR A 509 11.70 -1.69 -24.87
C THR A 509 12.52 -2.68 -24.04
N SER A 510 12.36 -2.66 -22.72
CA SER A 510 13.04 -3.59 -21.82
C SER A 510 12.66 -5.06 -22.08
N MET A 511 11.39 -5.33 -22.37
CA MET A 511 10.92 -6.66 -22.76
C MET A 511 11.47 -7.07 -24.13
N VAL A 512 11.50 -6.16 -25.11
CA VAL A 512 12.09 -6.37 -26.44
C VAL A 512 13.57 -6.75 -26.31
N ASP A 513 14.32 -6.03 -25.46
CA ASP A 513 15.74 -6.31 -25.21
C ASP A 513 15.95 -7.67 -24.55
N ALA A 514 15.14 -8.03 -23.55
CA ALA A 514 15.20 -9.33 -22.90
C ALA A 514 14.87 -10.48 -23.88
N TYR A 515 13.87 -10.29 -24.75
CA TYR A 515 13.52 -11.23 -25.80
C TYR A 515 14.67 -11.43 -26.77
N ASN A 516 15.23 -10.32 -27.28
CA ASN A 516 16.35 -10.34 -28.21
C ASN A 516 17.59 -11.00 -27.60
N ALA A 517 17.88 -10.74 -26.32
CA ALA A 517 18.97 -11.40 -25.60
C ALA A 517 18.81 -12.92 -25.56
N ALA A 518 17.59 -13.43 -25.35
CA ALA A 518 17.30 -14.86 -25.38
C ALA A 518 17.41 -15.45 -26.80
N ILE A 519 16.78 -14.81 -27.80
CA ILE A 519 16.78 -15.30 -29.18
C ILE A 519 18.18 -15.30 -29.80
N LEU A 520 18.96 -14.23 -29.62
CA LEU A 520 20.33 -14.15 -30.11
C LEU A 520 21.22 -15.21 -29.46
N TYR A 521 21.04 -15.45 -28.17
CA TYR A 521 21.76 -16.51 -27.45
C TYR A 521 21.39 -17.90 -27.96
N ILE A 522 20.10 -18.20 -28.16
CA ILE A 522 19.64 -19.44 -28.78
C ILE A 522 20.28 -19.59 -30.17
N LYS A 523 20.27 -18.54 -31.00
CA LYS A 523 20.86 -18.56 -32.35
C LYS A 523 22.37 -18.85 -32.30
N GLU A 524 23.09 -18.23 -31.37
CA GLU A 524 24.53 -18.47 -31.18
C GLU A 524 24.80 -19.93 -30.80
N LYS A 525 24.06 -20.48 -29.82
CA LYS A 525 24.32 -21.83 -29.29
C LYS A 525 23.77 -22.96 -30.17
N THR A 526 22.83 -22.68 -31.06
CA THR A 526 22.26 -23.67 -32.00
C THR A 526 22.82 -23.56 -33.43
N GLY A 527 23.48 -22.45 -33.77
CA GLY A 527 24.01 -22.18 -35.10
C GLY A 527 25.34 -22.87 -35.40
N TYR A 528 25.74 -22.83 -36.67
CA TYR A 528 27.07 -23.26 -37.12
C TYR A 528 27.99 -22.05 -37.27
N ASN A 529 29.17 -22.07 -36.64
CA ASN A 529 30.14 -21.00 -36.76
C ASN A 529 31.04 -21.25 -37.98
N ASP A 530 30.79 -20.52 -39.06
CA ASP A 530 31.54 -20.66 -40.30
C ASP A 530 33.03 -20.28 -40.21
N THR A 531 33.43 -19.50 -39.21
CA THR A 531 34.83 -19.10 -39.00
C THR A 531 35.60 -20.19 -38.26
N LEU A 532 35.03 -20.68 -37.16
CA LEU A 532 35.65 -21.74 -36.34
C LEU A 532 35.42 -23.14 -36.92
N LYS A 533 34.51 -23.27 -37.89
CA LYS A 533 34.05 -24.55 -38.46
C LYS A 533 33.48 -25.50 -37.41
N THR A 534 32.91 -24.96 -36.34
CA THR A 534 32.32 -25.69 -35.23
C THR A 534 30.81 -25.47 -35.15
N ALA A 535 30.08 -26.53 -34.77
CA ALA A 535 28.69 -26.41 -34.38
C ALA A 535 28.57 -25.78 -32.98
N GLY A 536 27.50 -25.03 -32.74
CA GLY A 536 27.13 -24.61 -31.39
C GLY A 536 26.77 -25.80 -30.50
N VAL A 537 26.99 -25.66 -29.19
CA VAL A 537 26.85 -26.76 -28.22
C VAL A 537 25.41 -27.28 -28.08
N LEU A 538 24.40 -26.47 -28.43
CA LEU A 538 22.98 -26.83 -28.42
C LEU A 538 22.46 -27.17 -29.82
N MET A 539 23.34 -27.36 -30.81
CA MET A 539 22.91 -27.69 -32.17
C MET A 539 22.20 -29.06 -32.20
N GLY A 540 20.98 -29.07 -32.73
CA GLY A 540 20.14 -30.28 -32.78
C GLY A 540 19.36 -30.56 -31.50
N ASP A 541 19.43 -29.68 -30.49
CA ASP A 541 18.61 -29.78 -29.30
C ASP A 541 17.14 -29.47 -29.61
N TYR A 542 16.28 -30.45 -29.36
CA TYR A 542 14.85 -30.33 -29.66
C TYR A 542 14.14 -29.33 -28.74
N VAL A 543 14.46 -29.32 -27.43
CA VAL A 543 13.84 -28.42 -26.45
C VAL A 543 14.17 -26.97 -26.79
N VAL A 544 15.43 -26.70 -27.12
CA VAL A 544 15.85 -25.35 -27.50
C VAL A 544 15.16 -24.87 -28.80
N SER A 545 14.86 -25.80 -29.71
CA SER A 545 14.14 -25.48 -30.95
C SER A 545 12.66 -25.14 -30.73
N THR A 546 11.99 -25.77 -29.78
CA THR A 546 10.57 -25.53 -29.47
C THR A 546 10.38 -24.22 -28.70
N ILE A 547 11.32 -23.85 -27.83
CA ILE A 547 11.32 -22.57 -27.08
C ILE A 547 11.13 -21.39 -28.04
N ARG A 548 11.90 -21.34 -29.14
CA ARG A 548 11.79 -20.23 -30.12
C ARG A 548 10.37 -20.10 -30.70
N SER A 549 9.71 -21.23 -30.97
CA SER A 549 8.35 -21.22 -31.52
C SER A 549 7.35 -20.70 -30.50
N HIS A 550 7.40 -21.19 -29.27
CA HIS A 550 6.49 -20.80 -28.20
C HIS A 550 6.64 -19.32 -27.80
N LEU A 551 7.85 -18.76 -27.77
CA LEU A 551 8.06 -17.33 -27.50
C LEU A 551 7.57 -16.45 -28.65
N ARG A 552 7.63 -16.95 -29.89
CA ARG A 552 7.24 -16.19 -31.07
C ARG A 552 5.73 -16.14 -31.26
N THR A 553 5.01 -17.22 -30.94
CA THR A 553 3.56 -17.32 -31.23
C THR A 553 2.75 -16.15 -30.68
N PRO A 554 2.84 -15.78 -29.39
CA PRO A 554 2.06 -14.66 -28.83
C PRO A 554 2.32 -13.31 -29.50
N LEU A 555 3.50 -13.12 -30.09
CA LEU A 555 3.91 -11.86 -30.73
C LEU A 555 3.37 -11.70 -32.16
N ILE A 556 2.94 -12.79 -32.81
CA ILE A 556 2.51 -12.78 -34.22
C ILE A 556 1.08 -13.27 -34.44
N SER A 557 0.45 -13.87 -33.43
CA SER A 557 -0.95 -14.29 -33.50
C SER A 557 -1.90 -13.18 -33.04
N GLN A 558 -3.17 -13.32 -33.39
CA GLN A 558 -4.24 -12.56 -32.75
C GLN A 558 -4.24 -12.83 -31.25
N THR A 559 -4.38 -11.78 -30.46
CA THR A 559 -4.38 -11.81 -29.00
C THR A 559 -5.67 -12.46 -28.48
N SER A 560 -5.55 -13.35 -27.50
CA SER A 560 -6.67 -14.16 -27.02
C SER A 560 -7.80 -13.33 -26.40
N GLY A 561 -9.04 -13.60 -26.82
CA GLY A 561 -10.23 -12.89 -26.36
C GLY A 561 -10.55 -11.58 -27.09
N PHE A 562 -9.66 -11.12 -27.97
CA PHE A 562 -9.87 -9.96 -28.85
C PHE A 562 -10.63 -10.38 -30.11
N MET A 563 -11.55 -9.55 -30.58
CA MET A 563 -12.44 -9.86 -31.70
C MET A 563 -12.53 -8.69 -32.68
N GLU A 564 -12.55 -9.04 -33.96
CA GLU A 564 -12.82 -8.12 -35.06
C GLU A 564 -14.17 -7.41 -34.86
N ASP A 565 -14.28 -6.19 -35.36
CA ASP A 565 -15.43 -5.27 -35.23
C ASP A 565 -15.76 -4.77 -33.81
N ILE A 566 -15.07 -5.27 -32.77
CA ILE A 566 -15.26 -4.79 -31.39
C ILE A 566 -14.02 -4.12 -30.82
N ASP A 567 -12.83 -4.70 -31.04
CA ASP A 567 -11.58 -4.11 -30.58
C ASP A 567 -10.85 -3.42 -31.73
N THR A 568 -10.26 -2.25 -31.44
CA THR A 568 -9.49 -1.44 -32.39
C THR A 568 -8.22 -2.14 -32.85
N HIS A 569 -7.56 -2.84 -31.92
CA HIS A 569 -6.34 -3.60 -32.16
C HIS A 569 -6.54 -5.05 -31.70
N LEU A 570 -6.02 -5.99 -32.48
CA LEU A 570 -6.19 -7.43 -32.33
C LEU A 570 -4.86 -8.17 -32.16
N MET A 571 -3.72 -7.56 -32.51
CA MET A 571 -2.42 -8.23 -32.45
C MET A 571 -1.25 -7.25 -32.21
N PRO A 572 -0.12 -7.72 -31.67
CA PRO A 572 1.04 -6.87 -31.33
C PRO A 572 1.62 -6.08 -32.52
N GLY A 573 1.55 -6.65 -33.73
CA GLY A 573 2.02 -5.96 -34.94
C GLY A 573 1.25 -4.69 -35.29
N GLN A 574 0.00 -4.55 -34.84
CA GLN A 574 -0.81 -3.35 -35.07
C GLN A 574 -0.43 -2.20 -34.13
N ILE A 575 0.33 -2.48 -33.08
CA ILE A 575 0.83 -1.48 -32.12
C ILE A 575 2.35 -1.25 -32.29
N GLY A 576 2.93 -1.63 -33.44
CA GLY A 576 4.33 -1.33 -33.78
C GLY A 576 5.35 -2.39 -33.39
N LEU A 577 4.95 -3.59 -32.91
CA LEU A 577 5.90 -4.69 -32.66
C LEU A 577 6.15 -5.51 -33.91
N GLU A 578 7.40 -5.54 -34.38
CA GLU A 578 7.79 -6.24 -35.60
C GLU A 578 8.86 -7.30 -35.33
N ILE A 579 8.72 -8.48 -35.97
CA ILE A 579 9.74 -9.53 -35.93
C ILE A 579 10.35 -9.70 -37.31
N ASP A 580 11.68 -9.60 -37.38
CA ASP A 580 12.43 -9.76 -38.62
C ASP A 580 12.58 -11.24 -39.05
N ARG A 581 13.31 -11.46 -40.16
CA ARG A 581 13.56 -12.82 -40.68
C ARG A 581 14.45 -13.66 -39.78
N ASP A 582 15.26 -13.03 -38.94
CA ASP A 582 16.17 -13.66 -37.99
C ASP A 582 15.49 -13.95 -36.64
N GLY A 583 14.25 -13.47 -36.45
CA GLY A 583 13.49 -13.64 -35.22
C GLY A 583 13.78 -12.56 -34.17
N VAL A 584 14.44 -11.47 -34.55
CA VAL A 584 14.70 -10.32 -33.67
C VAL A 584 13.46 -9.43 -33.66
N LEU A 585 13.05 -9.02 -32.46
CA LEU A 585 11.91 -8.15 -32.21
C LEU A 585 12.35 -6.68 -32.19
N SER A 586 11.56 -5.79 -32.76
CA SER A 586 11.73 -4.34 -32.68
C SER A 586 10.40 -3.65 -32.39
N LEU A 587 10.48 -2.48 -31.74
CA LEU A 587 9.36 -1.58 -31.51
C LEU A 587 9.49 -0.35 -32.42
N ASP A 588 8.52 -0.14 -33.31
CA ASP A 588 8.34 1.13 -34.02
C ASP A 588 7.57 2.10 -33.11
N THR A 589 8.29 3.05 -32.53
CA THR A 589 7.71 4.02 -31.59
C THR A 589 6.70 4.96 -32.26
N ASN A 590 6.82 5.24 -33.56
CA ASN A 590 5.85 6.10 -34.24
C ASN A 590 4.53 5.36 -34.44
N ALA A 591 4.59 4.10 -34.89
CA ALA A 591 3.40 3.26 -35.01
C ALA A 591 2.73 3.03 -33.65
N PHE A 592 3.52 2.89 -32.59
CA PHE A 592 3.01 2.81 -31.22
C PHE A 592 2.31 4.10 -30.77
N ASP A 593 2.94 5.27 -30.99
CA ASP A 593 2.35 6.57 -30.65
C ASP A 593 1.04 6.81 -31.44
N GLU A 594 0.98 6.40 -32.72
CA GLU A 594 -0.23 6.43 -33.54
C GLU A 594 -1.34 5.55 -32.95
N ALA A 595 -1.04 4.29 -32.63
CA ALA A 595 -2.01 3.35 -32.05
C ALA A 595 -2.54 3.83 -30.69
N ILE A 596 -1.67 4.34 -29.82
CA ILE A 596 -2.08 4.89 -28.52
C ILE A 596 -2.98 6.11 -28.68
N SER A 597 -2.71 6.96 -29.67
CA SER A 597 -3.54 8.13 -29.94
C SER A 597 -4.94 7.77 -30.43
N GLU A 598 -5.07 6.63 -31.13
CA GLU A 598 -6.35 6.12 -31.64
C GLU A 598 -7.17 5.46 -30.52
N ASP A 599 -6.59 4.53 -29.78
CA ASP A 599 -7.27 3.82 -28.68
C ASP A 599 -6.28 3.38 -27.59
N TYR A 600 -5.98 4.31 -26.67
CA TYR A 600 -5.10 4.05 -25.53
C TYR A 600 -5.50 2.82 -24.70
N MET A 601 -6.78 2.66 -24.36
CA MET A 601 -7.23 1.53 -23.55
C MET A 601 -7.15 0.21 -24.35
N GLY A 602 -7.44 0.25 -25.65
CA GLY A 602 -7.25 -0.88 -26.55
C GLY A 602 -5.79 -1.33 -26.64
N VAL A 603 -4.84 -0.39 -26.75
CA VAL A 603 -3.40 -0.69 -26.74
C VAL A 603 -2.98 -1.31 -25.41
N LEU A 604 -3.34 -0.71 -24.27
CA LEU A 604 -3.02 -1.28 -22.96
C LEU A 604 -3.60 -2.67 -22.78
N ALA A 605 -4.84 -2.91 -23.23
CA ALA A 605 -5.45 -4.24 -23.18
C ALA A 605 -4.68 -5.25 -24.05
N ILE A 606 -4.26 -4.87 -25.27
CA ILE A 606 -3.46 -5.75 -26.13
C ILE A 606 -2.14 -6.12 -25.46
N ILE A 607 -1.50 -5.17 -24.77
CA ILE A 607 -0.25 -5.41 -24.05
C ILE A 607 -0.49 -6.32 -22.85
N GLY A 608 -1.40 -5.96 -21.95
CA GLY A 608 -1.45 -6.46 -20.58
C GLY A 608 -2.83 -6.75 -20.03
N ALA A 609 -3.86 -7.03 -20.85
CA ALA A 609 -5.11 -7.50 -20.25
C ALA A 609 -4.85 -8.76 -19.42
N ASP A 610 -5.16 -8.75 -18.11
CA ASP A 610 -5.01 -9.93 -17.25
C ASP A 610 -6.38 -10.58 -17.01
N LYS A 611 -6.77 -11.46 -17.92
CA LYS A 611 -8.07 -12.18 -17.91
C LYS A 611 -9.28 -11.27 -17.68
N THR A 612 -9.18 -10.00 -18.09
CA THR A 612 -10.29 -9.04 -18.04
C THR A 612 -11.43 -9.53 -18.93
N GLY A 613 -12.67 -9.31 -18.51
CA GLY A 613 -13.80 -9.89 -19.21
C GLY A 613 -14.94 -8.94 -19.51
N SER A 614 -15.76 -9.35 -20.48
CA SER A 614 -16.97 -8.66 -20.89
C SER A 614 -18.04 -9.66 -21.29
N SER A 615 -19.30 -9.28 -21.17
CA SER A 615 -20.44 -10.08 -21.63
C SER A 615 -21.27 -9.27 -22.62
N ASN A 616 -21.88 -9.95 -23.57
CA ASN A 616 -22.87 -9.35 -24.46
C ASN A 616 -24.31 -9.35 -23.88
N SER A 617 -24.46 -9.71 -22.61
CA SER A 617 -25.74 -9.84 -21.91
C SER A 617 -25.78 -8.94 -20.68
N ASN A 618 -26.94 -8.30 -20.45
CA ASN A 618 -27.21 -7.55 -19.22
C ASN A 618 -27.74 -8.45 -18.09
N THR A 619 -27.99 -9.74 -18.37
CA THR A 619 -28.48 -10.71 -17.37
C THR A 619 -27.37 -11.59 -16.85
N ILE A 620 -26.38 -11.91 -17.69
CA ILE A 620 -25.20 -12.69 -17.29
C ILE A 620 -24.02 -11.78 -17.53
N GLU A 621 -23.45 -11.22 -16.47
CA GLU A 621 -22.34 -10.28 -16.54
C GLU A 621 -21.03 -10.96 -16.09
N PHE A 622 -19.91 -10.51 -16.65
CA PHE A 622 -18.61 -10.95 -16.19
C PHE A 622 -18.38 -10.43 -14.77
N TYR A 623 -17.97 -11.32 -13.86
CA TYR A 623 -17.68 -10.96 -12.46
C TYR A 623 -16.19 -11.01 -12.18
N GLY A 624 -15.50 -12.05 -12.64
CA GLY A 624 -14.07 -12.20 -12.45
C GLY A 624 -13.52 -13.45 -13.15
N ALA A 625 -12.20 -13.52 -13.25
CA ALA A 625 -11.48 -14.68 -13.75
C ALA A 625 -10.17 -14.82 -12.99
N SER A 626 -9.65 -16.04 -12.90
CA SER A 626 -8.33 -16.26 -12.32
C SER A 626 -7.27 -15.95 -13.36
N SER A 627 -6.36 -15.02 -13.05
CA SER A 627 -5.16 -14.72 -13.84
C SER A 627 -4.34 -15.97 -14.18
N LYS A 628 -4.29 -16.91 -13.24
CA LYS A 628 -3.51 -18.16 -13.34
C LYS A 628 -4.26 -19.32 -13.99
N TYR A 629 -5.55 -19.50 -13.69
CA TYR A 629 -6.27 -20.73 -14.04
C TYR A 629 -7.27 -20.57 -15.17
N THR A 630 -7.80 -19.37 -15.40
CA THR A 630 -8.75 -19.15 -16.47
C THR A 630 -8.01 -18.98 -17.79
N THR A 631 -8.38 -19.77 -18.79
CA THR A 631 -7.85 -19.59 -20.15
C THR A 631 -8.49 -18.35 -20.78
N ALA A 632 -7.75 -17.60 -21.59
CA ALA A 632 -8.36 -16.49 -22.33
C ALA A 632 -9.06 -16.99 -23.59
N GLY A 633 -10.15 -16.33 -23.96
CA GLY A 633 -10.94 -16.70 -25.13
C GLY A 633 -12.40 -16.29 -25.02
N THR A 634 -13.21 -16.80 -25.94
CA THR A 634 -14.65 -16.56 -25.97
C THR A 634 -15.36 -17.79 -25.43
N TYR A 635 -16.33 -17.57 -24.54
CA TYR A 635 -17.10 -18.59 -23.86
C TYR A 635 -18.58 -18.43 -24.20
N ASP A 636 -19.24 -19.55 -24.48
CA ASP A 636 -20.68 -19.62 -24.58
C ASP A 636 -21.24 -20.08 -23.24
N VAL A 637 -22.19 -19.33 -22.70
CA VAL A 637 -22.77 -19.53 -21.37
C VAL A 637 -24.27 -19.71 -21.49
N GLN A 638 -24.81 -20.65 -20.73
CA GLN A 638 -26.25 -20.83 -20.54
C GLN A 638 -26.57 -20.90 -19.04
N VAL A 639 -27.49 -20.07 -18.57
CA VAL A 639 -27.96 -20.07 -17.17
C VAL A 639 -29.48 -20.13 -17.14
N THR A 640 -30.04 -20.96 -16.27
CA THR A 640 -31.48 -21.06 -16.04
C THR A 640 -31.83 -20.56 -14.65
N VAL A 641 -32.69 -19.55 -14.58
CA VAL A 641 -33.22 -18.96 -13.35
C VAL A 641 -34.68 -19.34 -13.19
N SER A 642 -35.07 -19.79 -12.01
CA SER A 642 -36.48 -20.00 -11.66
C SER A 642 -36.73 -19.76 -10.18
N GLY A 643 -37.79 -19.01 -9.87
CA GLY A 643 -38.14 -18.66 -8.48
C GLY A 643 -37.09 -17.79 -7.79
N GLY A 644 -36.39 -16.93 -8.56
CA GLY A 644 -35.35 -16.04 -8.03
C GLY A 644 -34.05 -16.75 -7.64
N VAL A 645 -33.81 -17.97 -8.13
CA VAL A 645 -32.56 -18.72 -7.90
C VAL A 645 -32.06 -19.39 -9.18
N ILE A 646 -30.74 -19.63 -9.26
CA ILE A 646 -30.12 -20.39 -10.35
C ILE A 646 -30.44 -21.88 -10.17
N THR A 647 -30.98 -22.49 -11.23
CA THR A 647 -31.37 -23.92 -11.25
C THR A 647 -30.51 -24.77 -12.18
N GLY A 648 -29.69 -24.12 -13.01
CA GLY A 648 -28.68 -24.77 -13.84
C GLY A 648 -27.81 -23.74 -14.53
N ALA A 649 -26.52 -24.03 -14.64
CA ALA A 649 -25.56 -23.19 -15.35
C ALA A 649 -24.58 -24.07 -16.11
N GLN A 650 -24.25 -23.67 -17.34
CA GLN A 650 -23.34 -24.39 -18.21
C GLN A 650 -22.44 -23.42 -18.97
N ILE A 651 -21.18 -23.78 -19.12
CA ILE A 651 -20.16 -22.98 -19.79
C ILE A 651 -19.38 -23.90 -20.75
N LYS A 652 -18.98 -23.35 -21.89
CA LYS A 652 -17.94 -23.94 -22.76
C LYS A 652 -17.11 -22.84 -23.40
N LEU A 653 -15.88 -23.18 -23.77
CA LEU A 653 -15.13 -22.36 -24.71
C LEU A 653 -15.83 -22.43 -26.08
N SER A 654 -15.98 -21.32 -26.79
CA SER A 654 -16.76 -21.28 -28.04
C SER A 654 -16.18 -22.17 -29.15
N THR A 655 -14.89 -22.48 -29.09
CA THR A 655 -14.21 -23.44 -29.98
C THR A 655 -14.55 -24.90 -29.69
N GLU A 656 -15.15 -25.19 -28.53
CA GLU A 656 -15.55 -26.53 -28.13
C GLU A 656 -17.02 -26.80 -28.46
N SER A 657 -17.34 -28.07 -28.66
CA SER A 657 -18.68 -28.53 -29.03
C SER A 657 -19.56 -28.91 -27.83
N THR A 658 -18.98 -29.11 -26.64
CA THR A 658 -19.68 -29.66 -25.47
C THR A 658 -19.72 -28.66 -24.32
N TYR A 659 -20.91 -28.44 -23.78
CA TYR A 659 -21.12 -27.71 -22.53
C TYR A 659 -20.72 -28.54 -21.32
N ARG A 660 -20.17 -27.88 -20.30
CA ARG A 660 -19.90 -28.45 -18.98
C ARG A 660 -20.74 -27.72 -17.94
N ASN A 661 -21.14 -28.45 -16.89
CA ASN A 661 -21.92 -27.87 -15.81
C ASN A 661 -21.03 -26.97 -14.97
N ALA A 662 -21.46 -25.72 -14.78
CA ALA A 662 -20.83 -24.80 -13.86
C ALA A 662 -21.43 -24.96 -12.46
N THR A 663 -20.65 -24.59 -11.45
CA THR A 663 -21.12 -24.47 -10.07
C THR A 663 -21.74 -23.09 -9.86
N TYR A 664 -22.57 -22.92 -8.82
CA TYR A 664 -23.16 -21.61 -8.52
C TYR A 664 -23.47 -21.47 -7.03
N SER A 665 -23.33 -20.26 -6.52
CA SER A 665 -23.64 -19.87 -5.13
C SER A 665 -24.27 -18.48 -5.14
N GLY A 666 -25.50 -18.36 -4.63
CA GLY A 666 -26.28 -17.12 -4.76
C GLY A 666 -26.52 -16.77 -6.23
N ASN A 667 -26.11 -15.57 -6.63
CA ASN A 667 -26.18 -15.07 -8.01
C ASN A 667 -24.87 -15.27 -8.80
N ILE A 668 -23.84 -15.90 -8.22
CA ILE A 668 -22.55 -16.10 -8.87
C ILE A 668 -22.46 -17.52 -9.44
N VAL A 669 -22.19 -17.62 -10.75
CA VAL A 669 -21.84 -18.86 -11.45
C VAL A 669 -20.32 -18.94 -11.55
N THR A 670 -19.74 -20.09 -11.20
CA THR A 670 -18.31 -20.37 -11.32
C THR A 670 -18.08 -21.59 -12.22
N GLY A 671 -17.23 -21.45 -13.23
CA GLY A 671 -16.85 -22.53 -14.13
C GLY A 671 -16.20 -23.73 -13.45
N ASP A 672 -15.98 -24.81 -14.21
CA ASP A 672 -15.47 -26.07 -13.68
C ASP A 672 -14.08 -25.89 -13.04
N SER A 673 -13.96 -26.24 -11.76
CA SER A 673 -12.76 -26.02 -10.95
C SER A 673 -11.89 -27.28 -10.81
N SER A 674 -11.97 -28.22 -11.75
CA SER A 674 -11.14 -29.43 -11.72
C SER A 674 -9.69 -29.17 -12.16
N PHE A 675 -8.79 -29.88 -11.49
CA PHE A 675 -7.35 -29.87 -11.74
C PHE A 675 -6.87 -31.30 -12.01
N ASP A 676 -5.85 -31.44 -12.84
CA ASP A 676 -5.17 -32.72 -13.06
C ASP A 676 -4.12 -33.01 -11.96
N ASP A 677 -3.44 -34.15 -12.06
CA ASP A 677 -2.40 -34.57 -11.11
C ASP A 677 -1.19 -33.61 -11.08
N ASN A 678 -1.04 -32.78 -12.11
CA ASN A 678 0.01 -31.76 -12.23
C ASN A 678 -0.43 -30.38 -11.70
N SER A 679 -1.64 -30.31 -11.10
CA SER A 679 -2.27 -29.08 -10.63
C SER A 679 -2.54 -28.07 -11.74
N ASP A 680 -2.65 -28.54 -12.98
CA ASP A 680 -3.01 -27.73 -14.13
C ASP A 680 -4.54 -27.84 -14.33
N PRO A 681 -5.23 -26.74 -14.69
CA PRO A 681 -6.68 -26.75 -14.85
C PRO A 681 -7.09 -27.67 -16.01
N VAL A 682 -8.08 -28.52 -15.77
CA VAL A 682 -8.54 -29.48 -16.78
C VAL A 682 -9.31 -28.79 -17.91
N TYR A 683 -10.02 -27.70 -17.59
CA TYR A 683 -10.88 -26.99 -18.53
C TYR A 683 -10.62 -25.48 -18.53
N ALA A 684 -10.89 -24.86 -19.68
CA ALA A 684 -10.60 -23.46 -19.95
C ALA A 684 -11.37 -22.48 -19.05
N GLU A 685 -12.58 -22.82 -18.62
CA GLU A 685 -13.43 -21.98 -17.78
C GLU A 685 -13.11 -22.06 -16.27
N ASN A 686 -12.01 -22.71 -15.89
CA ASN A 686 -11.65 -22.84 -14.48
C ASN A 686 -11.54 -21.48 -13.80
N ALA A 687 -12.25 -21.33 -12.69
CA ALA A 687 -12.36 -20.10 -11.91
C ALA A 687 -12.92 -18.88 -12.68
N LEU A 688 -13.55 -19.07 -13.85
CA LEU A 688 -14.34 -18.02 -14.50
C LEU A 688 -15.63 -17.81 -13.69
N GLN A 689 -15.86 -16.57 -13.25
CA GLN A 689 -17.00 -16.17 -12.45
C GLN A 689 -17.89 -15.18 -13.19
N LEU A 690 -19.20 -15.41 -13.10
CA LEU A 690 -20.23 -14.61 -13.76
C LEU A 690 -21.31 -14.24 -12.75
N SER A 691 -21.75 -12.99 -12.76
CA SER A 691 -22.90 -12.53 -11.98
C SER A 691 -24.17 -12.67 -12.82
N VAL A 692 -25.28 -13.07 -12.18
CA VAL A 692 -26.55 -13.28 -12.87
C VAL A 692 -27.65 -12.44 -12.22
N ASP A 693 -28.38 -11.67 -13.01
CA ASP A 693 -29.61 -11.02 -12.55
C ASP A 693 -30.72 -12.07 -12.35
N LEU A 694 -31.18 -12.20 -11.11
CA LEU A 694 -32.18 -13.18 -10.69
C LEU A 694 -33.61 -12.64 -10.75
N SER A 695 -33.81 -11.41 -11.24
CA SER A 695 -35.11 -10.74 -11.28
C SER A 695 -36.11 -11.37 -12.26
N GLN A 696 -35.62 -12.14 -13.24
CA GLN A 696 -36.45 -12.78 -14.25
C GLN A 696 -36.20 -14.29 -14.33
N ASP A 697 -37.30 -15.04 -14.37
CA ASP A 697 -37.28 -16.48 -14.62
C ASP A 697 -37.10 -16.75 -16.12
N GLY A 698 -36.22 -17.69 -16.47
CA GLY A 698 -35.95 -18.07 -17.84
C GLY A 698 -34.60 -18.76 -18.04
N THR A 699 -34.36 -19.24 -19.26
CA THR A 699 -33.02 -19.67 -19.69
C THR A 699 -32.39 -18.55 -20.52
N PHE A 700 -31.29 -18.01 -20.01
CA PHE A 700 -30.51 -16.95 -20.62
C PHE A 700 -29.25 -17.53 -21.22
N THR A 701 -28.82 -16.95 -22.33
CA THR A 701 -27.54 -17.28 -22.98
C THR A 701 -26.71 -16.03 -23.10
N ALA A 702 -25.40 -16.16 -22.94
CA ALA A 702 -24.46 -15.07 -23.13
C ALA A 702 -23.19 -15.56 -23.81
N THR A 703 -22.53 -14.65 -24.50
CA THR A 703 -21.16 -14.81 -24.96
C THR A 703 -20.29 -13.96 -24.04
N VAL A 704 -19.44 -14.63 -23.26
CA VAL A 704 -18.49 -13.99 -22.35
C VAL A 704 -17.12 -14.05 -22.98
N ARG A 705 -16.42 -12.93 -22.99
CA ARG A 705 -15.06 -12.82 -23.52
C ARG A 705 -14.12 -12.63 -22.35
N VAL A 706 -13.03 -13.38 -22.33
CA VAL A 706 -11.92 -13.24 -21.39
C VAL A 706 -10.69 -12.88 -22.21
N LYS A 707 -10.20 -11.65 -22.05
CA LYS A 707 -9.07 -11.09 -22.79
C LYS A 707 -7.77 -11.35 -22.04
N GLN A 708 -6.73 -11.74 -22.75
CA GLN A 708 -5.37 -11.77 -22.23
C GLN A 708 -4.41 -11.06 -23.16
N GLY A 709 -3.64 -10.10 -22.66
CA GLY A 709 -2.62 -9.38 -23.41
C GLY A 709 -1.49 -10.30 -23.87
N PHE A 710 -0.77 -9.89 -24.91
CA PHE A 710 0.30 -10.73 -25.47
C PHE A 710 1.47 -10.93 -24.49
N THR A 711 1.73 -9.98 -23.60
CA THR A 711 2.82 -10.09 -22.61
C THR A 711 2.51 -11.14 -21.55
N GLY A 712 1.27 -11.18 -21.07
CA GLY A 712 0.77 -12.26 -20.20
C GLY A 712 0.83 -13.63 -20.91
N ALA A 713 0.56 -13.70 -22.21
CA ALA A 713 0.72 -14.94 -22.97
C ALA A 713 2.20 -15.36 -23.16
N VAL A 714 3.13 -14.40 -23.27
CA VAL A 714 4.57 -14.66 -23.24
C VAL A 714 5.00 -15.15 -21.85
N GLU A 715 4.49 -14.53 -20.79
CA GLU A 715 4.71 -14.94 -19.40
C GLU A 715 4.24 -16.38 -19.16
N ASP A 716 3.00 -16.72 -19.54
CA ASP A 716 2.44 -18.09 -19.44
C ASP A 716 3.32 -19.11 -20.18
N ALA A 717 3.82 -18.77 -21.37
CA ALA A 717 4.71 -19.64 -22.13
C ALA A 717 6.04 -19.88 -21.39
N LEU A 718 6.60 -18.83 -20.78
CA LEU A 718 7.84 -18.90 -20.03
C LEU A 718 7.68 -19.66 -18.71
N ASP A 719 6.58 -19.42 -17.98
CA ASP A 719 6.26 -20.15 -16.75
C ASP A 719 6.14 -21.65 -17.01
N ASN A 720 5.49 -22.05 -18.10
CA ASN A 720 5.43 -23.44 -18.50
C ASN A 720 6.80 -24.04 -18.85
N MET A 721 7.72 -23.27 -19.44
CA MET A 721 9.07 -23.74 -19.77
C MET A 721 10.00 -23.84 -18.56
N LEU A 722 9.85 -22.92 -17.60
CA LEU A 722 10.70 -22.74 -16.43
C LEU A 722 10.14 -23.46 -15.18
N LYS A 723 8.94 -24.04 -15.26
CA LYS A 723 8.31 -24.80 -14.17
C LYS A 723 9.30 -25.81 -13.57
N VAL A 724 9.52 -25.71 -12.26
CA VAL A 724 10.62 -26.41 -11.56
C VAL A 724 10.62 -27.92 -11.78
N THR A 725 9.45 -28.55 -11.88
CA THR A 725 9.34 -30.02 -11.96
C THR A 725 9.02 -30.54 -13.35
N THR A 726 8.30 -29.77 -14.18
CA THR A 726 7.76 -30.25 -15.46
C THR A 726 8.14 -29.36 -16.64
N GLY A 727 8.91 -28.30 -16.39
CA GLY A 727 9.33 -27.35 -17.41
C GLY A 727 10.31 -27.98 -18.38
N SER A 728 10.14 -27.65 -19.67
CA SER A 728 10.97 -28.23 -20.72
C SER A 728 12.48 -28.02 -20.52
N ILE A 729 12.88 -26.88 -19.93
CA ILE A 729 14.30 -26.60 -19.64
C ILE A 729 14.80 -27.42 -18.47
N GLN A 730 13.99 -27.55 -17.41
CA GLN A 730 14.35 -28.35 -16.24
C GLN A 730 14.56 -29.82 -16.64
N ILE A 731 13.69 -30.36 -17.52
CA ILE A 731 13.81 -31.72 -18.04
C ILE A 731 15.10 -31.90 -18.86
N ASP A 732 15.47 -30.94 -19.71
CA ASP A 732 16.71 -31.04 -20.48
C ASP A 732 17.95 -30.89 -19.59
N GLN A 733 17.92 -30.01 -18.58
CA GLN A 733 18.98 -29.88 -17.58
C GLN A 733 19.16 -31.16 -16.76
N GLU A 734 18.06 -31.82 -16.35
CA GLU A 734 18.09 -33.10 -15.66
C GLU A 734 18.72 -34.18 -16.55
N HIS A 735 18.29 -34.27 -17.82
CA HIS A 735 18.88 -35.20 -18.79
C HIS A 735 20.38 -35.00 -18.98
N VAL A 736 20.82 -33.74 -19.09
CA VAL A 736 22.24 -33.37 -19.16
C VAL A 736 22.98 -33.76 -17.89
N GLY A 737 22.37 -33.54 -16.71
CA GLY A 737 22.88 -33.94 -15.41
C GLY A 737 23.13 -35.45 -15.33
N ASP A 738 22.16 -36.26 -15.72
CA ASP A 738 22.27 -37.72 -15.76
C ASP A 738 23.40 -38.20 -16.68
N GLN A 739 23.57 -37.56 -17.84
CA GLN A 739 24.68 -37.91 -18.75
C GLN A 739 26.05 -37.55 -18.17
N LEU A 740 26.14 -36.45 -17.41
CA LEU A 740 27.36 -36.06 -16.71
C LEU A 740 27.71 -37.05 -15.61
N GLU A 741 26.75 -37.49 -14.80
CA GLU A 741 26.95 -38.51 -13.76
C GLU A 741 27.42 -39.84 -14.37
N LEU A 742 26.77 -40.30 -15.44
CA LEU A 742 27.17 -41.52 -16.16
C LEU A 742 28.58 -41.44 -16.78
N LEU A 743 29.02 -40.26 -17.22
CA LEU A 743 30.38 -40.04 -17.72
C LEU A 743 31.39 -40.00 -16.59
N GLN A 744 31.06 -39.35 -15.48
CA GLN A 744 31.88 -39.29 -14.27
C GLN A 744 32.15 -40.70 -13.72
N ASP A 745 31.13 -41.54 -13.61
CA ASP A 745 31.28 -42.94 -13.19
C ASP A 745 32.23 -43.73 -14.11
N LYS A 746 32.16 -43.50 -15.43
CA LYS A 746 33.04 -44.16 -16.40
C LYS A 746 34.47 -43.68 -16.30
N ILE A 747 34.67 -42.39 -16.07
CA ILE A 747 35.98 -41.79 -15.83
C ILE A 747 36.60 -42.44 -14.60
N GLU A 748 35.89 -42.47 -13.46
CA GLU A 748 36.38 -43.06 -12.22
C GLU A 748 36.71 -44.55 -12.35
N ALA A 749 35.85 -45.32 -13.04
CA ALA A 749 36.08 -46.73 -13.32
C ALA A 749 37.34 -46.95 -14.19
N GLU A 750 37.55 -46.11 -15.21
CA GLU A 750 38.73 -46.18 -16.08
C GLU A 750 40.01 -45.72 -15.38
N GLU A 751 39.96 -44.66 -14.56
CA GLU A 751 41.08 -44.24 -13.71
C GLU A 751 41.50 -45.35 -12.74
N TYR A 752 40.54 -46.02 -12.10
CA TYR A 752 40.80 -47.17 -11.24
C TYR A 752 41.44 -48.32 -12.03
N ARG A 753 40.91 -48.64 -13.22
CA ARG A 753 41.45 -49.67 -14.12
C ARG A 753 42.89 -49.36 -14.52
N LEU A 754 43.17 -48.11 -14.90
CA LEU A 754 44.48 -47.61 -15.29
C LEU A 754 45.47 -47.72 -14.11
N THR A 755 45.06 -47.31 -12.91
CA THR A 755 45.87 -47.43 -11.70
C THR A 755 46.27 -48.90 -11.44
N LYS A 756 45.30 -49.83 -11.47
CA LYS A 756 45.59 -51.27 -11.30
C LYS A 756 46.47 -51.85 -12.41
N ARG A 757 46.39 -51.30 -13.62
CA ARG A 757 47.24 -51.70 -14.74
C ARG A 757 48.67 -51.23 -14.52
N GLU A 758 48.86 -49.98 -14.10
CA GLU A 758 50.15 -49.38 -13.77
C GLU A 758 50.84 -50.18 -12.66
N ASP A 759 50.15 -50.46 -11.55
CA ASP A 759 50.65 -51.30 -10.45
C ASP A 759 51.16 -52.67 -10.95
N ARG A 760 50.39 -53.29 -11.86
CA ARG A 760 50.74 -54.60 -12.42
C ARG A 760 51.94 -54.51 -13.36
N LEU A 761 52.05 -53.44 -14.15
CA LEU A 761 53.21 -53.19 -14.99
C LEU A 761 54.46 -52.95 -14.14
N ILE A 762 54.38 -52.09 -13.12
CA ILE A 762 55.44 -51.85 -12.14
C ILE A 762 55.91 -53.17 -11.50
N ALA A 763 54.98 -54.00 -11.02
CA ALA A 763 55.31 -55.28 -10.42
C ALA A 763 55.95 -56.27 -11.41
N ARG A 764 55.53 -56.28 -12.68
CA ARG A 764 56.12 -57.12 -13.73
C ARG A 764 57.53 -56.67 -14.09
N PHE A 765 57.74 -55.37 -14.29
CA PHE A 765 59.06 -54.82 -14.60
C PHE A 765 60.03 -54.98 -13.43
N ALA A 766 59.57 -54.80 -12.18
CA ALA A 766 60.40 -55.08 -10.99
C ALA A 766 60.81 -56.56 -10.88
N ARG A 767 59.93 -57.50 -11.25
CA ARG A 767 60.29 -58.93 -11.31
C ARG A 767 61.30 -59.21 -12.42
N LEU A 768 61.10 -58.60 -13.59
CA LEU A 768 62.01 -58.71 -14.73
C LEU A 768 63.41 -58.19 -14.40
N GLU A 769 63.49 -57.02 -13.77
CA GLU A 769 64.74 -56.43 -13.28
C GLU A 769 65.44 -57.37 -12.29
N ARG A 770 64.70 -57.94 -11.33
CA ARG A 770 65.28 -58.92 -10.38
C ARG A 770 65.81 -60.16 -11.09
N THR A 771 65.09 -60.71 -12.06
CA THR A 771 65.56 -61.87 -12.83
C THR A 771 66.77 -61.54 -13.69
N LEU A 772 66.81 -60.34 -14.29
CA LEU A 772 67.93 -59.88 -15.10
C LEU A 772 69.17 -59.61 -14.24
N ALA A 773 69.02 -58.98 -13.08
CA ALA A 773 70.10 -58.79 -12.12
C ALA A 773 70.65 -60.13 -11.62
N LEU A 774 69.78 -61.11 -11.38
CA LEU A 774 70.18 -62.45 -10.96
C LEU A 774 70.92 -63.18 -12.10
N LEU A 775 70.45 -63.08 -13.35
CA LEU A 775 71.15 -63.60 -14.53
C LEU A 775 72.50 -62.92 -14.74
N GLN A 776 72.59 -61.59 -14.60
CA GLN A 776 73.85 -60.85 -14.67
C GLN A 776 74.82 -61.29 -13.56
N SER A 777 74.33 -61.50 -12.33
CA SER A 777 75.15 -62.02 -11.23
C SER A 777 75.62 -63.46 -11.46
N GLN A 778 74.78 -64.31 -12.07
CA GLN A 778 75.15 -65.67 -12.46
C GLN A 778 76.15 -65.68 -13.62
N MET A 779 75.99 -64.80 -14.61
CA MET A 779 76.96 -64.62 -15.70
C MET A 779 78.30 -64.10 -15.19
N ALA A 780 78.29 -63.16 -14.24
CA ALA A 780 79.49 -62.68 -13.56
C ALA A 780 80.15 -63.80 -12.72
N ALA A 781 79.38 -64.63 -12.01
CA ALA A 781 79.87 -65.77 -11.22
C ALA A 781 80.38 -66.94 -12.09
N LEU A 782 79.84 -67.11 -13.31
CA LEU A 782 80.27 -68.10 -14.30
C LEU A 782 81.49 -67.65 -15.13
N GLY A 783 82.10 -66.50 -14.81
CA GLY A 783 83.35 -66.04 -15.42
C GLY A 783 83.20 -65.28 -16.74
N PHE A 784 81.99 -64.83 -17.10
CA PHE A 784 81.78 -63.94 -18.25
C PHE A 784 81.82 -62.46 -17.86
N GLY A 785 82.77 -62.06 -17.00
CA GLY A 785 83.06 -60.65 -16.75
C GLY A 785 83.77 -60.03 -17.95
N MET A 786 83.08 -59.20 -18.72
CA MET A 786 83.73 -58.31 -19.68
C MET A 786 84.20 -57.04 -18.96
N ALA A 787 85.41 -56.65 -19.33
CA ALA A 787 86.08 -55.38 -19.05
C ALA A 787 85.29 -54.16 -19.54
#